data_AF-A0A973Q8H2-F1
#
_entry.id   AF-A0A973Q8H2-F1
#
_cell.length_a   1.000
_cell.length_b   1.000
_cell.length_c   1.000
_cell.angle_alpha   90.00
_cell.angle_beta   90.00
_cell.angle_gamma   90.00
#
_symmetry.space_group_name_H-M   'P 1'
#
loop_
_entity.id
_entity.type
_entity.pdbx_description
1 polymer ?
#
loop_
_entity_poly.entity_id
_entity_poly.type
_entity_poly.pdbx_seq_one_letter_code
_entity_poly.pdbx_strand_id
1 'polypeptide(L)'
;MGEFSGIDATALQGMTDSFKKDKDHLRDRASSYKSSFANYGLDTSQLTELVGICGWMDDQMPMLTRRYHLAIAADKPYPGQKTMVQIDESMVGTTAQSQKDGKALADQFDKSLDDGDDPSEELFAALKAHADDPDFLKAFYDQLGPQRLMQLTNDQAGTPYGRYGDHKDQAAADRDILAKTFGTYTKVAFEGQTAEQKQASWNKWFDKSQFPHQAFRADYMTSLLPGGSQDKDFLVALGDRVFDDKNSNRSGSQFMNGGGGKGPFDSDHYTQLFNAIAANPEASGEWMDHNYEGMQTILYPHGPWDLGQPPSRAQAFADLMKAGTINLKATNAPLAEKLTGRILMDNYRHMNGDSKDIHTYDPIDVYYGELITANWDDMVYGITSPTGNKLWGADATAGGFTQKMSQWDQKAFLAGQDPNRPGLEVGAPLWQALLNESARNPTVAGQESALFDAYRTKITNEVGSAETDTTEHAQDYRMMQSGLMMKAYSQAFEYAKGSIEGDANKWAESVNSARDAMIDFAADSATALATGGETAVADFGKGQATAFGDAAKGVMLGFVKDAVHVSPEDAPGLADKYKKINDAQLDTSWQYNYQHAANSQLTNGGFSSKVTAPVTIHPRNGQPITYTGDPKNYIKAPEDNFLNPDGTAMDIDKMSTRQRTAYNNWLMDPAIVNHVDSRGFTQQEQFQHLSE
;
A
#
# COMPACT_ATOMS: atom_id res chain seq x y z
N MET A 1 15.27 -33.72 -20.85
CA MET A 1 14.28 -32.83 -20.21
C MET A 1 14.50 -32.98 -18.71
N GLY A 2 14.86 -31.91 -18.00
CA GLY A 2 14.94 -31.97 -16.54
C GLY A 2 13.55 -32.17 -15.97
N GLU A 3 13.41 -32.96 -14.91
CA GLU A 3 12.15 -33.11 -14.17
C GLU A 3 11.75 -31.76 -13.58
N PHE A 4 10.49 -31.37 -13.76
CA PHE A 4 9.92 -30.16 -13.18
C PHE A 4 9.70 -30.38 -11.67
N SER A 5 10.27 -29.51 -10.83
CA SER A 5 10.14 -29.55 -9.37
C SER A 5 9.92 -28.12 -8.84
N GLY A 6 8.78 -27.53 -9.23
CA GLY A 6 8.33 -26.23 -8.74
C GLY A 6 7.12 -26.39 -7.82
N ILE A 7 7.16 -25.79 -6.63
CA ILE A 7 6.05 -25.78 -5.66
C ILE A 7 5.59 -24.34 -5.46
N ASP A 8 4.30 -24.09 -5.61
CA ASP A 8 3.65 -22.87 -5.12
C ASP A 8 3.21 -23.12 -3.67
N ALA A 9 3.86 -22.45 -2.71
CA ALA A 9 3.66 -22.74 -1.30
C ALA A 9 2.24 -22.42 -0.82
N THR A 10 1.65 -21.32 -1.32
CA THR A 10 0.27 -20.92 -0.99
C THR A 10 -0.73 -21.92 -1.54
N ALA A 11 -0.55 -22.36 -2.79
CA ALA A 11 -1.43 -23.38 -3.37
C ALA A 11 -1.29 -24.74 -2.65
N LEU A 12 -0.07 -25.13 -2.28
CA LEU A 12 0.19 -26.36 -1.54
C LEU A 12 -0.44 -26.32 -0.14
N GLN A 13 -0.38 -25.18 0.56
CA GLN A 13 -1.05 -25.00 1.84
C GLN A 13 -2.56 -25.17 1.70
N GLY A 14 -3.17 -24.45 0.75
CA GLY A 14 -4.62 -24.54 0.50
C GLY A 14 -5.08 -25.96 0.14
N MET A 15 -4.29 -26.67 -0.67
CA MET A 15 -4.54 -28.09 -0.96
C MET A 15 -4.44 -28.94 0.31
N THR A 16 -3.39 -28.77 1.11
CA THR A 16 -3.14 -29.56 2.33
C THR A 16 -4.23 -29.33 3.38
N ASP A 17 -4.70 -28.09 3.53
CA ASP A 17 -5.81 -27.72 4.41
C ASP A 17 -7.14 -28.35 3.97
N SER A 18 -7.46 -28.28 2.67
CA SER A 18 -8.64 -28.95 2.10
C SER A 18 -8.52 -30.47 2.28
N PHE A 19 -7.37 -31.04 1.97
CA PHE A 19 -7.11 -32.47 2.07
C PHE A 19 -7.32 -32.97 3.49
N LYS A 20 -6.85 -32.24 4.50
CA LYS A 20 -7.07 -32.55 5.92
C LYS A 20 -8.55 -32.45 6.31
N LYS A 21 -9.20 -31.33 5.98
CA LYS A 21 -10.60 -31.05 6.33
C LYS A 21 -11.56 -32.04 5.68
N ASP A 22 -11.41 -32.30 4.38
CA ASP A 22 -12.28 -33.19 3.62
C ASP A 22 -12.10 -34.65 4.05
N LYS A 23 -10.86 -35.05 4.36
CA LYS A 23 -10.56 -36.35 4.94
C LYS A 23 -11.23 -36.55 6.30
N ASP A 24 -11.11 -35.59 7.21
CA ASP A 24 -11.75 -35.68 8.54
C ASP A 24 -13.28 -35.74 8.39
N HIS A 25 -13.85 -34.90 7.51
CA HIS A 25 -15.29 -34.93 7.23
C HIS A 25 -15.75 -36.28 6.63
N LEU A 26 -15.02 -36.80 5.64
CA LEU A 26 -15.32 -38.08 5.01
C LEU A 26 -15.23 -39.23 6.00
N ARG A 27 -14.17 -39.25 6.83
CA ARG A 27 -13.96 -40.26 7.87
C ARG A 27 -15.11 -40.28 8.86
N ASP A 28 -15.53 -39.12 9.35
CA ASP A 28 -16.63 -39.00 10.32
C ASP A 28 -17.94 -39.51 9.72
N ARG A 29 -18.26 -39.09 8.49
CA ARG A 29 -19.48 -39.53 7.80
C ARG A 29 -19.44 -41.03 7.48
N ALA A 30 -18.34 -41.54 6.94
CA ALA A 30 -18.18 -42.95 6.61
C ALA A 30 -18.28 -43.83 7.86
N SER A 31 -17.65 -43.42 8.97
CA SER A 31 -17.69 -44.14 10.24
C SER A 31 -19.10 -44.16 10.86
N SER A 32 -19.81 -43.03 10.79
CA SER A 32 -21.21 -42.92 11.24
C SER A 32 -22.14 -43.83 10.42
N TYR A 33 -22.04 -43.81 9.09
CA TYR A 33 -22.85 -44.66 8.23
C TYR A 33 -22.48 -46.14 8.39
N LYS A 34 -21.19 -46.46 8.54
CA LYS A 34 -20.72 -47.82 8.77
C LYS A 34 -21.35 -48.41 10.04
N SER A 35 -21.37 -47.64 11.11
CA SER A 35 -22.01 -48.04 12.38
C SER A 35 -23.52 -48.26 12.20
N SER A 36 -24.18 -47.38 11.45
CA SER A 36 -25.62 -47.51 11.17
C SER A 36 -25.93 -48.75 10.33
N PHE A 37 -25.15 -49.01 9.27
CA PHE A 37 -25.32 -50.16 8.40
C PHE A 37 -25.08 -51.47 9.15
N ALA A 38 -24.03 -51.51 9.97
CA ALA A 38 -23.75 -52.65 10.85
C ALA A 38 -24.92 -52.96 11.79
N ASN A 39 -25.55 -51.94 12.37
CA ASN A 39 -26.72 -52.11 13.26
C ASN A 39 -27.93 -52.73 12.54
N TYR A 40 -28.07 -52.49 11.23
CA TYR A 40 -29.16 -53.06 10.42
C TYR A 40 -28.74 -54.34 9.66
N GLY A 41 -27.53 -54.86 9.90
CA GLY A 41 -27.02 -56.06 9.21
C GLY A 41 -26.75 -55.85 7.71
N LEU A 42 -26.54 -54.60 7.29
CA LEU A 42 -26.20 -54.25 5.91
C LEU A 42 -24.68 -54.38 5.66
N ASP A 43 -24.29 -54.58 4.40
CA ASP A 43 -22.86 -54.65 4.02
C ASP A 43 -22.14 -53.31 4.28
N THR A 44 -20.96 -53.37 4.90
CA THR A 44 -20.13 -52.21 5.27
C THR A 44 -18.78 -52.18 4.55
N SER A 45 -18.57 -53.07 3.56
CA SER A 45 -17.32 -53.21 2.82
C SER A 45 -16.84 -51.88 2.21
N GLN A 46 -17.71 -51.22 1.43
CA GLN A 46 -17.43 -49.95 0.76
C GLN A 46 -17.13 -48.81 1.74
N LEU A 47 -17.84 -48.74 2.87
CA LEU A 47 -17.60 -47.73 3.90
C LEU A 47 -16.28 -47.98 4.63
N THR A 48 -15.87 -49.24 4.77
CA THR A 48 -14.57 -49.61 5.32
C THR A 48 -13.43 -49.20 4.38
N GLU A 49 -13.63 -49.35 3.07
CA GLU A 49 -12.68 -48.87 2.06
C GLU A 49 -12.51 -47.36 2.12
N LEU A 50 -13.60 -46.58 2.25
CA LEU A 50 -13.52 -45.12 2.43
C LEU A 50 -12.71 -44.72 3.68
N VAL A 51 -12.93 -45.40 4.81
CA VAL A 51 -12.13 -45.17 6.03
C VAL A 51 -10.66 -45.54 5.79
N GLY A 52 -10.39 -46.59 5.01
CA GLY A 52 -9.04 -46.98 4.59
C GLY A 52 -8.36 -45.91 3.72
N ILE A 53 -9.07 -45.31 2.77
CA ILE A 53 -8.58 -44.18 1.98
C ILE A 53 -8.23 -43.01 2.88
N CYS A 54 -9.09 -42.67 3.85
CA CYS A 54 -8.76 -41.63 4.84
C CYS A 54 -7.48 -41.97 5.63
N GLY A 55 -7.25 -43.25 5.95
CA GLY A 55 -6.00 -43.72 6.58
C GLY A 55 -4.78 -43.47 5.69
N TRP A 56 -4.85 -43.83 4.41
CA TRP A 56 -3.79 -43.51 3.45
C TRP A 56 -3.54 -42.00 3.34
N MET A 57 -4.60 -41.19 3.37
CA MET A 57 -4.48 -39.73 3.38
C MET A 57 -3.70 -39.23 4.60
N ASP A 58 -3.92 -39.79 5.80
CA ASP A 58 -3.12 -39.46 6.98
C ASP A 58 -1.63 -39.78 6.78
N ASP A 59 -1.32 -40.90 6.14
CA ASP A 59 0.06 -41.31 5.87
C ASP A 59 0.78 -40.35 4.90
N GLN A 60 0.04 -39.63 4.04
CA GLN A 60 0.63 -38.66 3.10
C GLN A 60 0.90 -37.28 3.73
N MET A 61 0.12 -36.90 4.75
CA MET A 61 0.18 -35.56 5.35
C MET A 61 1.58 -35.17 5.83
N PRO A 62 2.36 -36.01 6.53
CA PRO A 62 3.69 -35.64 6.98
C PRO A 62 4.62 -35.21 5.84
N MET A 63 4.57 -35.90 4.69
CA MET A 63 5.38 -35.54 3.54
C MET A 63 4.90 -34.26 2.86
N LEU A 64 3.58 -34.02 2.81
CA LEU A 64 3.01 -32.79 2.25
C LEU A 64 3.38 -31.58 3.11
N THR A 65 3.23 -31.70 4.43
CA THR A 65 3.66 -30.66 5.39
C THR A 65 5.15 -30.40 5.26
N ARG A 66 6.00 -31.44 5.17
CA ARG A 66 7.44 -31.25 4.98
C ARG A 66 7.78 -30.50 3.68
N ARG A 67 7.11 -30.84 2.56
CA ARG A 67 7.27 -30.11 1.30
C ARG A 67 6.84 -28.65 1.43
N TYR A 68 5.73 -28.40 2.10
CA TYR A 68 5.25 -27.05 2.37
C TYR A 68 6.26 -26.26 3.20
N HIS A 69 6.76 -26.82 4.30
CA HIS A 69 7.80 -26.20 5.12
C HIS A 69 9.04 -25.84 4.30
N LEU A 70 9.58 -26.79 3.52
CA LEU A 70 10.72 -26.55 2.65
C LEU A 70 10.43 -25.46 1.61
N ALA A 71 9.20 -25.41 1.08
CA ALA A 71 8.81 -24.41 0.10
C ALA A 71 8.70 -22.99 0.70
N ILE A 72 8.08 -22.81 1.87
CA ILE A 72 7.98 -21.48 2.48
C ILE A 72 9.33 -20.95 2.97
N ALA A 73 10.26 -21.85 3.30
CA ALA A 73 11.63 -21.51 3.69
C ALA A 73 12.56 -21.28 2.49
N ALA A 74 12.15 -21.63 1.27
CA ALA A 74 13.02 -21.56 0.10
C ALA A 74 13.16 -20.12 -0.44
N ASP A 75 14.40 -19.68 -0.61
CA ASP A 75 14.73 -18.40 -1.25
C ASP A 75 15.01 -18.53 -2.77
N LYS A 76 14.77 -19.71 -3.36
CA LYS A 76 15.08 -20.02 -4.76
C LYS A 76 13.81 -20.03 -5.63
N PRO A 77 13.44 -18.90 -6.26
CA PRO A 77 12.32 -18.87 -7.18
C PRO A 77 12.58 -19.79 -8.37
N TYR A 78 11.54 -20.44 -8.85
CA TYR A 78 11.61 -21.31 -10.02
C TYR A 78 11.81 -20.45 -11.28
N PRO A 79 12.78 -20.76 -12.15
CA PRO A 79 13.05 -19.97 -13.34
C PRO A 79 11.80 -19.81 -14.22
N GLY A 80 11.39 -18.56 -14.46
CA GLY A 80 10.24 -18.22 -15.30
C GLY A 80 8.86 -18.31 -14.64
N GLN A 81 8.77 -18.66 -13.34
CA GLN A 81 7.51 -18.74 -12.59
C GLN A 81 7.64 -18.02 -11.24
N LYS A 82 7.06 -16.81 -11.13
CA LYS A 82 7.26 -15.92 -9.97
C LYS A 82 6.75 -16.46 -8.62
N THR A 83 5.76 -17.35 -8.61
CA THR A 83 5.13 -17.85 -7.38
C THR A 83 5.63 -19.23 -6.94
N MET A 84 6.43 -19.89 -7.78
CA MET A 84 6.92 -21.23 -7.52
C MET A 84 8.35 -21.20 -7.00
N VAL A 85 8.68 -22.13 -6.11
CA VAL A 85 10.03 -22.33 -5.58
C VAL A 85 10.49 -23.76 -5.85
N GLN A 86 11.80 -23.96 -5.91
CA GLN A 86 12.39 -25.30 -5.98
C GLN A 86 12.82 -25.74 -4.58
N ILE A 87 12.42 -26.97 -4.19
CA ILE A 87 12.82 -27.59 -2.93
C ILE A 87 13.85 -28.69 -3.13
N ASP A 88 14.57 -29.05 -2.07
CA ASP A 88 15.39 -30.25 -2.04
C ASP A 88 14.53 -31.47 -1.70
N GLU A 89 14.12 -32.24 -2.72
CA GLU A 89 13.30 -33.45 -2.54
C GLU A 89 13.98 -34.52 -1.68
N SER A 90 15.31 -34.50 -1.53
CA SER A 90 16.02 -35.44 -0.64
C SER A 90 15.69 -35.21 0.84
N MET A 91 15.23 -34.00 1.19
CA MET A 91 14.89 -33.60 2.56
C MET A 91 13.45 -33.94 2.97
N VAL A 92 12.62 -34.44 2.05
CA VAL A 92 11.20 -34.72 2.37
C VAL A 92 11.03 -35.88 3.34
N GLY A 93 11.92 -36.88 3.28
CA GLY A 93 11.88 -38.05 4.16
C GLY A 93 12.54 -37.85 5.53
N THR A 94 13.09 -36.66 5.84
CA THR A 94 14.01 -36.48 6.96
C THR A 94 13.41 -35.79 8.18
N THR A 95 12.12 -35.42 8.16
CA THR A 95 11.45 -34.61 9.22
C THR A 95 11.76 -35.07 10.65
N ALA A 96 11.61 -36.37 10.94
CA ALA A 96 11.83 -36.89 12.29
C ALA A 96 13.29 -36.76 12.75
N GLN A 97 14.24 -36.91 11.82
CA GLN A 97 15.67 -36.74 12.09
C GLN A 97 16.00 -35.26 12.28
N SER A 98 15.52 -34.39 11.39
CA SER A 98 15.67 -32.92 11.50
C SER A 98 15.17 -32.40 12.85
N GLN A 99 13.98 -32.83 13.29
CA GLN A 99 13.43 -32.43 14.58
C GLN A 99 14.25 -32.93 15.77
N LYS A 100 14.78 -34.15 15.69
CA LYS A 100 15.63 -34.72 16.73
C LYS A 100 16.95 -33.95 16.84
N ASP A 101 17.58 -33.66 15.71
CA ASP A 101 18.87 -32.97 15.68
C ASP A 101 18.73 -31.50 16.11
N GLY A 102 17.63 -30.84 15.71
CA GLY A 102 17.31 -29.49 16.16
C GLY A 102 17.17 -29.39 17.68
N LYS A 103 16.44 -30.32 18.31
CA LYS A 103 16.32 -30.38 19.78
C LYS A 103 17.67 -30.64 20.44
N ALA A 104 18.45 -31.57 19.92
CA ALA A 104 19.75 -31.90 20.48
C ALA A 104 20.72 -30.71 20.41
N LEU A 105 20.68 -29.90 19.35
CA LEU A 105 21.47 -28.68 19.26
C LEU A 105 20.97 -27.62 20.26
N ALA A 106 19.65 -27.45 20.41
CA ALA A 106 19.09 -26.53 21.39
C ALA A 106 19.51 -26.87 22.83
N ASP A 107 19.51 -28.16 23.19
CA ASP A 107 19.97 -28.62 24.50
C ASP A 107 21.48 -28.33 24.72
N GLN A 108 22.30 -28.32 23.67
CA GLN A 108 23.71 -27.93 23.76
C GLN A 108 23.89 -26.43 23.99
N PHE A 109 23.10 -25.59 23.30
CA PHE A 109 23.07 -24.14 23.56
C PHE A 109 22.60 -23.84 24.98
N ASP A 110 21.50 -24.46 25.43
CA ASP A 110 20.94 -24.29 26.78
C ASP A 110 21.96 -24.65 27.85
N LYS A 111 22.68 -25.76 27.66
CA LYS A 111 23.75 -26.18 28.58
C LYS A 111 24.90 -25.17 28.65
N SER A 112 25.38 -24.65 27.52
CA SER A 112 26.43 -23.61 27.52
C SER A 112 25.99 -22.40 28.36
N LEU A 113 24.76 -21.93 28.15
CA LEU A 113 24.21 -20.78 28.87
C LEU A 113 24.04 -21.04 30.38
N ASP A 114 23.74 -22.27 30.79
CA ASP A 114 23.61 -22.65 32.21
C ASP A 114 24.96 -22.78 32.92
N ASP A 115 25.97 -23.29 32.23
CA ASP A 115 27.34 -23.39 32.75
C ASP A 115 28.01 -22.00 32.86
N GLY A 116 27.36 -20.94 32.33
CA GLY A 116 27.86 -19.57 32.31
C GLY A 116 28.89 -19.32 31.19
N ASP A 117 28.98 -20.26 30.24
CA ASP A 117 29.85 -20.19 29.07
C ASP A 117 29.09 -19.62 27.87
N ASP A 118 29.77 -18.87 27.01
CA ASP A 118 29.23 -18.48 25.72
C ASP A 118 29.14 -19.71 24.78
N PRO A 119 28.05 -19.92 24.03
CA PRO A 119 27.99 -21.00 23.04
C PRO A 119 29.17 -20.92 22.07
N SER A 120 29.73 -22.07 21.71
CA SER A 120 30.95 -22.11 20.89
C SER A 120 30.70 -21.78 19.41
N GLU A 121 31.76 -21.46 18.68
CA GLU A 121 31.70 -21.25 17.22
C GLU A 121 31.17 -22.49 16.48
N GLU A 122 31.47 -23.69 16.96
CA GLU A 122 30.96 -24.93 16.38
C GLU A 122 29.45 -25.06 16.50
N LEU A 123 28.86 -24.58 17.61
CA LEU A 123 27.40 -24.60 17.78
C LEU A 123 26.71 -23.65 16.80
N PHE A 124 27.26 -22.46 16.58
CA PHE A 124 26.77 -21.53 15.55
C PHE A 124 27.01 -22.05 14.14
N ALA A 125 28.13 -22.71 13.87
CA ALA A 125 28.40 -23.35 12.58
C ALA A 125 27.41 -24.49 12.30
N ALA A 126 27.06 -25.29 13.31
CA ALA A 126 26.03 -26.32 13.20
C ALA A 126 24.65 -25.69 12.92
N LEU A 127 24.26 -24.64 13.64
CA LEU A 127 23.00 -23.94 13.38
C LEU A 127 22.95 -23.38 11.95
N LYS A 128 24.05 -22.76 11.49
CA LYS A 128 24.18 -22.23 10.13
C LYS A 128 24.06 -23.32 9.05
N ALA A 129 24.63 -24.50 9.28
CA ALA A 129 24.56 -25.61 8.34
C ALA A 129 23.11 -26.10 8.10
N HIS A 130 22.21 -25.84 9.06
CA HIS A 130 20.79 -26.19 8.99
C HIS A 130 19.88 -24.96 8.76
N ALA A 131 20.41 -23.83 8.30
CA ALA A 131 19.64 -22.58 8.15
C ALA A 131 18.46 -22.68 7.16
N ASP A 132 18.52 -23.64 6.24
CA ASP A 132 17.50 -23.88 5.22
C ASP A 132 16.64 -25.13 5.55
N ASP A 133 16.79 -25.73 6.76
CA ASP A 133 15.94 -26.83 7.24
C ASP A 133 14.89 -26.33 8.25
N PRO A 134 13.65 -26.04 7.80
CA PRO A 134 12.63 -25.43 8.63
C PRO A 134 12.15 -26.32 9.79
N ASP A 135 12.05 -27.64 9.64
CA ASP A 135 11.64 -28.51 10.74
C ASP A 135 12.75 -28.69 11.79
N PHE A 136 14.02 -28.66 11.37
CA PHE A 136 15.14 -28.59 12.29
C PHE A 136 15.05 -27.30 13.12
N LEU A 137 14.91 -26.16 12.45
CA LEU A 137 14.86 -24.85 13.10
C LEU A 137 13.63 -24.70 13.99
N LYS A 138 12.47 -25.22 13.55
CA LYS A 138 11.28 -25.29 14.38
C LYS A 138 11.52 -26.04 15.67
N ALA A 139 12.10 -27.23 15.59
CA ALA A 139 12.37 -28.02 16.77
C ALA A 139 13.45 -27.38 17.67
N PHE A 140 14.46 -26.74 17.07
CA PHE A 140 15.50 -26.00 17.79
C PHE A 140 14.91 -24.83 18.60
N TYR A 141 14.16 -23.92 17.96
CA TYR A 141 13.62 -22.74 18.65
C TYR A 141 12.45 -23.06 19.58
N ASP A 142 11.64 -24.08 19.28
CA ASP A 142 10.61 -24.57 20.21
C ASP A 142 11.24 -25.11 21.50
N GLN A 143 12.39 -25.79 21.40
CA GLN A 143 13.11 -26.38 22.53
C GLN A 143 13.92 -25.33 23.31
N LEU A 144 14.67 -24.46 22.60
CA LEU A 144 15.46 -23.39 23.20
C LEU A 144 14.56 -22.37 23.92
N GLY A 145 13.44 -22.02 23.28
CA GLY A 145 12.44 -21.12 23.82
C GLY A 145 12.84 -19.64 23.79
N PRO A 146 11.85 -18.75 24.02
CA PRO A 146 12.02 -17.30 23.93
C PRO A 146 13.05 -16.72 24.89
N GLN A 147 13.04 -17.17 26.15
CA GLN A 147 13.90 -16.62 27.18
C GLN A 147 15.38 -16.83 26.88
N ARG A 148 15.76 -18.04 26.44
CA ARG A 148 17.15 -18.34 26.08
C ARG A 148 17.58 -17.64 24.80
N LEU A 149 16.68 -17.49 23.82
CA LEU A 149 16.98 -16.66 22.65
C LEU A 149 17.27 -15.21 23.05
N MET A 150 16.49 -14.62 23.96
CA MET A 150 16.76 -13.28 24.47
C MET A 150 18.07 -13.18 25.25
N GLN A 151 18.45 -14.23 25.98
CA GLN A 151 19.75 -14.32 26.65
C GLN A 151 20.89 -14.30 25.62
N LEU A 152 20.82 -15.12 24.57
CA LEU A 152 21.83 -15.14 23.50
C LEU A 152 22.03 -13.78 22.84
N THR A 153 20.94 -13.09 22.51
CA THR A 153 21.00 -11.76 21.90
C THR A 153 21.49 -10.70 22.88
N ASN A 154 21.19 -10.83 24.17
CA ASN A 154 21.71 -9.94 25.21
C ASN A 154 23.23 -10.07 25.34
N ASP A 155 23.75 -11.30 25.33
CA ASP A 155 25.19 -11.56 25.47
C ASP A 155 25.97 -10.98 24.27
N GLN A 156 25.38 -11.04 23.07
CA GLN A 156 25.89 -10.38 21.86
C GLN A 156 25.83 -8.85 21.92
N ALA A 157 24.88 -8.26 22.68
CA ALA A 157 24.66 -6.83 22.76
C ALA A 157 25.68 -6.06 23.64
N GLY A 158 26.60 -6.75 24.32
CA GLY A 158 27.80 -6.10 24.85
C GLY A 158 28.08 -6.33 26.34
N THR A 159 28.47 -7.55 26.69
CA THR A 159 29.24 -7.77 27.92
C THR A 159 30.73 -7.47 27.65
N PRO A 160 31.34 -6.40 28.23
CA PRO A 160 32.76 -6.10 28.04
C PRO A 160 33.71 -7.16 28.66
N TYR A 161 33.14 -8.17 29.33
CA TYR A 161 33.86 -9.26 29.99
C TYR A 161 33.49 -10.66 29.43
N GLY A 162 32.74 -10.74 28.32
CA GLY A 162 32.35 -12.00 27.66
C GLY A 162 33.04 -12.22 26.30
N ARG A 163 32.76 -13.33 25.60
CA ARG A 163 33.35 -13.72 24.29
C ARG A 163 33.32 -12.61 23.25
N TYR A 164 32.31 -11.74 23.30
CA TYR A 164 32.10 -10.69 22.30
C TYR A 164 32.75 -9.34 22.66
N GLY A 165 33.32 -9.17 23.86
CA GLY A 165 33.89 -7.90 24.33
C GLY A 165 34.94 -7.30 23.39
N ASP A 166 35.87 -8.15 22.91
CA ASP A 166 36.93 -7.78 21.96
C ASP A 166 36.68 -8.30 20.52
N HIS A 167 35.62 -9.08 20.30
CA HIS A 167 35.34 -9.80 19.04
C HIS A 167 34.02 -9.36 18.38
N LYS A 168 33.90 -8.06 18.09
CA LYS A 168 32.69 -7.47 17.49
C LYS A 168 32.29 -8.10 16.14
N ASP A 169 33.25 -8.52 15.34
CA ASP A 169 32.98 -9.18 14.05
C ASP A 169 32.34 -10.56 14.26
N GLN A 170 32.74 -11.29 15.31
CA GLN A 170 32.14 -12.57 15.66
C GLN A 170 30.72 -12.39 16.20
N ALA A 171 30.48 -11.34 17.00
CA ALA A 171 29.14 -10.99 17.47
C ALA A 171 28.19 -10.73 16.30
N ALA A 172 28.65 -9.98 15.29
CA ALA A 172 27.89 -9.73 14.07
C ALA A 172 27.63 -11.04 13.28
N ALA A 173 28.65 -11.88 13.11
CA ALA A 173 28.51 -13.15 12.38
C ALA A 173 27.52 -14.11 13.06
N ASP A 174 27.62 -14.28 14.38
CA ASP A 174 26.73 -15.14 15.16
C ASP A 174 25.30 -14.58 15.19
N ARG A 175 25.15 -13.25 15.28
CA ARG A 175 23.86 -12.55 15.15
C ARG A 175 23.22 -12.82 13.81
N ASP A 176 23.96 -12.68 12.71
CA ASP A 176 23.42 -12.90 11.35
C ASP A 176 22.94 -14.35 11.16
N ILE A 177 23.63 -15.32 11.79
CA ILE A 177 23.18 -16.71 11.84
C ILE A 177 21.84 -16.80 12.58
N LEU A 178 21.71 -16.21 13.77
CA LEU A 178 20.46 -16.18 14.52
C LEU A 178 19.34 -15.46 13.75
N ALA A 179 19.62 -14.32 13.12
CA ALA A 179 18.66 -13.55 12.34
C ALA A 179 18.09 -14.38 11.17
N LYS A 180 18.97 -15.03 10.39
CA LYS A 180 18.55 -15.89 9.27
C LYS A 180 17.73 -17.08 9.77
N THR A 181 18.25 -17.82 10.74
CA THR A 181 17.64 -19.06 11.21
C THR A 181 16.34 -18.81 11.98
N PHE A 182 16.27 -17.74 12.77
CA PHE A 182 15.04 -17.31 13.43
C PHE A 182 14.02 -16.83 12.39
N GLY A 183 14.44 -16.10 11.35
CA GLY A 183 13.60 -15.75 10.21
C GLY A 183 12.89 -16.98 9.62
N THR A 184 13.64 -18.02 9.27
CA THR A 184 13.07 -19.29 8.80
C THR A 184 12.12 -19.92 9.82
N TYR A 185 12.47 -19.92 11.10
CA TYR A 185 11.59 -20.42 12.16
C TYR A 185 10.24 -19.68 12.19
N THR A 186 10.24 -18.35 12.10
CA THR A 186 8.99 -17.59 12.17
C THR A 186 7.98 -17.97 11.08
N LYS A 187 8.45 -18.45 9.91
CA LYS A 187 7.60 -18.91 8.80
C LYS A 187 6.84 -20.21 9.10
N VAL A 188 7.43 -21.11 9.89
CA VAL A 188 6.84 -22.41 10.29
C VAL A 188 6.30 -22.43 11.71
N ALA A 189 6.58 -21.39 12.49
CA ALA A 189 6.04 -21.25 13.83
C ALA A 189 4.50 -21.14 13.74
N PHE A 190 3.83 -21.93 14.57
CA PHE A 190 2.36 -21.93 14.66
C PHE A 190 1.65 -22.21 13.32
N GLU A 191 2.27 -22.99 12.44
CA GLU A 191 1.64 -23.48 11.21
C GLU A 191 0.24 -24.09 11.47
N GLY A 192 -0.68 -23.87 10.53
CA GLY A 192 -2.07 -24.33 10.62
C GLY A 192 -2.97 -23.50 11.55
N GLN A 193 -2.44 -22.44 12.16
CA GLN A 193 -3.23 -21.45 12.89
C GLN A 193 -3.68 -20.30 11.99
N THR A 194 -4.86 -19.75 12.27
CA THR A 194 -5.34 -18.49 11.68
C THR A 194 -4.48 -17.30 12.15
N ALA A 195 -4.55 -16.16 11.46
CA ALA A 195 -3.81 -14.95 11.84
C ALA A 195 -4.10 -14.52 13.29
N GLU A 196 -5.36 -14.54 13.74
CA GLU A 196 -5.75 -14.23 15.12
C GLU A 196 -5.12 -15.22 16.14
N GLN A 197 -5.12 -16.52 15.80
CA GLN A 197 -4.50 -17.54 16.65
C GLN A 197 -2.98 -17.40 16.70
N LYS A 198 -2.32 -17.12 15.57
CA LYS A 198 -0.89 -16.83 15.52
C LYS A 198 -0.54 -15.61 16.35
N GLN A 199 -1.32 -14.53 16.24
CA GLN A 199 -1.17 -13.33 17.06
C GLN A 199 -1.21 -13.68 18.56
N ALA A 200 -2.18 -14.48 19.00
CA ALA A 200 -2.27 -14.94 20.39
C ALA A 200 -1.07 -15.82 20.80
N SER A 201 -0.63 -16.72 19.92
CA SER A 201 0.52 -17.60 20.14
C SER A 201 1.83 -16.82 20.24
N TRP A 202 2.05 -15.83 19.37
CA TRP A 202 3.21 -14.93 19.43
C TRP A 202 3.19 -14.07 20.70
N ASN A 203 2.04 -13.52 21.08
CA ASN A 203 1.91 -12.80 22.34
C ASN A 203 2.28 -13.67 23.56
N LYS A 204 1.83 -14.93 23.57
CA LYS A 204 2.22 -15.89 24.62
C LYS A 204 3.71 -16.22 24.56
N TRP A 205 4.31 -16.24 23.38
CA TRP A 205 5.74 -16.44 23.18
C TRP A 205 6.53 -15.24 23.74
N PHE A 206 6.11 -14.00 23.47
CA PHE A 206 6.71 -12.78 24.04
C PHE A 206 6.53 -12.66 25.56
N ASP A 207 5.39 -13.10 26.11
CA ASP A 207 5.19 -13.10 27.56
C ASP A 207 6.19 -14.06 28.27
N LYS A 208 6.66 -15.10 27.58
CA LYS A 208 7.71 -16.01 28.08
C LYS A 208 9.14 -15.51 27.81
N SER A 209 9.32 -14.41 27.09
CA SER A 209 10.65 -13.86 26.78
C SER A 209 11.13 -12.84 27.81
N GLN A 210 10.34 -12.57 28.85
CA GLN A 210 10.65 -11.59 29.88
C GLN A 210 11.73 -12.10 30.85
N PHE A 211 12.71 -11.26 31.16
CA PHE A 211 13.64 -11.53 32.26
C PHE A 211 12.97 -11.24 33.61
N PRO A 212 13.33 -11.94 34.71
CA PRO A 212 12.82 -11.62 36.03
C PRO A 212 13.01 -10.14 36.36
N HIS A 213 11.92 -9.46 36.72
CA HIS A 213 11.89 -8.02 37.07
C HIS A 213 12.22 -7.04 35.92
N GLN A 214 12.19 -7.49 34.66
CA GLN A 214 12.30 -6.60 33.50
C GLN A 214 11.05 -6.70 32.62
N ALA A 215 10.68 -5.59 31.98
CA ALA A 215 9.66 -5.58 30.94
C ALA A 215 10.17 -6.26 29.65
N PHE A 216 9.30 -6.41 28.65
CA PHE A 216 9.64 -7.03 27.37
C PHE A 216 10.78 -6.26 26.65
N ARG A 217 11.94 -6.90 26.49
CA ARG A 217 13.14 -6.35 25.84
C ARG A 217 13.06 -6.47 24.32
N ALA A 218 12.33 -5.54 23.70
CA ALA A 218 12.12 -5.54 22.25
C ALA A 218 13.41 -5.32 21.46
N ASP A 219 14.38 -4.56 22.00
CA ASP A 219 15.71 -4.29 21.43
C ASP A 219 16.47 -5.57 21.06
N TYR A 220 16.39 -6.58 21.92
CA TYR A 220 17.00 -7.89 21.68
C TYR A 220 16.35 -8.65 20.52
N MET A 221 15.05 -8.45 20.29
CA MET A 221 14.36 -9.07 19.18
C MET A 221 14.55 -8.30 17.88
N THR A 222 14.45 -6.97 17.92
CA THR A 222 14.57 -6.11 16.75
C THR A 222 15.96 -6.16 16.13
N SER A 223 16.99 -6.43 16.94
CA SER A 223 18.34 -6.65 16.44
C SER A 223 18.46 -7.88 15.52
N LEU A 224 17.54 -8.86 15.58
CA LEU A 224 17.48 -10.01 14.69
C LEU A 224 16.73 -9.76 13.37
N LEU A 225 16.10 -8.60 13.20
CA LEU A 225 15.34 -8.28 11.99
C LEU A 225 16.25 -7.97 10.79
N PRO A 226 17.31 -7.13 10.92
CA PRO A 226 18.18 -6.86 9.77
C PRO A 226 18.89 -8.14 9.31
N GLY A 227 18.69 -8.53 8.04
CA GLY A 227 19.26 -9.75 7.46
C GLY A 227 18.42 -11.02 7.69
N GLY A 228 17.30 -10.92 8.41
CA GLY A 228 16.31 -11.99 8.53
C GLY A 228 15.25 -11.95 7.42
N SER A 229 14.45 -13.02 7.33
CA SER A 229 13.30 -13.15 6.42
C SER A 229 12.03 -13.51 7.19
N GLN A 230 11.67 -12.69 8.17
CA GLN A 230 10.60 -12.99 9.11
C GLN A 230 9.22 -13.10 8.45
N ASP A 231 8.37 -13.93 9.04
CA ASP A 231 6.96 -14.11 8.66
C ASP A 231 6.13 -12.85 8.91
N LYS A 232 5.13 -12.63 8.06
CA LYS A 232 4.20 -11.51 8.15
C LYS A 232 3.53 -11.45 9.53
N ASP A 233 2.98 -12.56 10.00
CA ASP A 233 2.20 -12.59 11.25
C ASP A 233 3.11 -12.38 12.49
N PHE A 234 4.38 -12.79 12.41
CA PHE A 234 5.36 -12.45 13.44
C PHE A 234 5.66 -10.94 13.47
N LEU A 235 5.87 -10.32 12.30
CA LEU A 235 6.18 -8.89 12.20
C LEU A 235 5.03 -8.03 12.73
N VAL A 236 3.78 -8.37 12.39
CA VAL A 236 2.57 -7.72 12.93
C VAL A 236 2.50 -7.89 14.44
N ALA A 237 2.69 -9.13 14.96
CA ALA A 237 2.65 -9.40 16.39
C ALA A 237 3.73 -8.65 17.18
N LEU A 238 4.96 -8.59 16.65
CA LEU A 238 6.06 -7.86 17.27
C LEU A 238 5.80 -6.35 17.25
N GLY A 239 5.31 -5.82 16.13
CA GLY A 239 4.91 -4.42 16.02
C GLY A 239 3.83 -4.04 17.03
N ASP A 240 2.72 -4.79 17.08
CA ASP A 240 1.64 -4.59 18.05
C ASP A 240 2.16 -4.65 19.49
N ARG A 241 3.10 -5.58 19.76
CA ARG A 241 3.71 -5.74 21.07
C ARG A 241 4.57 -4.54 21.48
N VAL A 242 5.35 -3.98 20.55
CA VAL A 242 6.19 -2.81 20.82
C VAL A 242 5.31 -1.59 21.17
N PHE A 243 4.21 -1.41 20.46
CA PHE A 243 3.31 -0.27 20.61
C PHE A 243 2.08 -0.54 21.51
N ASP A 244 2.11 -1.60 22.34
CA ASP A 244 1.04 -1.90 23.32
C ASP A 244 0.91 -0.78 24.37
N ASP A 245 0.00 0.15 24.14
CA ASP A 245 -0.29 1.29 25.01
C ASP A 245 -1.16 0.93 26.22
N LYS A 246 -1.85 -0.22 26.18
CA LYS A 246 -2.77 -0.69 27.22
C LYS A 246 -2.03 -1.24 28.43
N ASN A 247 -0.79 -1.70 28.25
CA ASN A 247 0.01 -2.27 29.32
C ASN A 247 1.50 -1.95 29.14
N SER A 248 1.99 -0.92 29.83
CA SER A 248 3.39 -0.48 29.79
C SER A 248 4.41 -1.54 30.22
N ASN A 249 4.01 -2.52 31.05
CA ASN A 249 4.90 -3.63 31.44
C ASN A 249 5.04 -4.69 30.34
N ARG A 250 4.11 -4.68 29.38
CA ARG A 250 4.07 -5.54 28.21
C ARG A 250 4.68 -4.84 26.99
N SER A 251 4.57 -3.51 26.91
CA SER A 251 5.18 -2.70 25.85
C SER A 251 6.70 -2.85 25.77
N GLY A 252 7.19 -2.96 24.54
CA GLY A 252 8.62 -2.91 24.21
C GLY A 252 9.17 -1.49 24.00
N SER A 253 8.30 -0.50 23.82
CA SER A 253 8.65 0.86 23.37
C SER A 253 9.76 1.55 24.18
N GLN A 254 9.83 1.30 25.49
CA GLN A 254 10.84 1.88 26.39
C GLN A 254 12.28 1.44 26.11
N PHE A 255 12.49 0.34 25.38
CA PHE A 255 13.81 -0.18 25.03
C PHE A 255 14.20 0.09 23.58
N MET A 256 13.33 0.77 22.80
CA MET A 256 13.52 0.92 21.36
C MET A 256 14.48 2.06 20.97
N ASN A 257 14.78 2.97 21.90
CA ASN A 257 15.76 4.03 21.68
C ASN A 257 17.17 3.43 21.77
N GLY A 258 17.79 3.16 20.62
CA GLY A 258 19.17 2.68 20.54
C GLY A 258 20.18 3.69 21.09
N GLY A 259 21.36 3.21 21.50
CA GLY A 259 22.42 4.01 22.13
C GLY A 259 23.29 4.86 21.19
N GLY A 260 22.96 4.91 19.88
CA GLY A 260 23.73 5.68 18.88
C GLY A 260 25.11 5.10 18.54
N GLY A 261 25.37 3.85 18.90
CA GLY A 261 26.63 3.15 18.64
C GLY A 261 26.71 2.51 17.24
N LYS A 262 27.74 1.67 17.02
CA LYS A 262 28.02 1.04 15.71
C LYS A 262 27.66 -0.45 15.75
N GLY A 263 26.56 -0.80 15.09
CA GLY A 263 26.14 -2.19 14.88
C GLY A 263 24.64 -2.40 15.14
N PRO A 264 24.09 -3.57 14.80
CA PRO A 264 22.65 -3.86 14.94
C PRO A 264 22.09 -3.74 16.36
N PHE A 265 22.92 -3.95 17.39
CA PHE A 265 22.52 -3.84 18.80
C PHE A 265 22.53 -2.41 19.33
N ASP A 266 23.31 -1.52 18.71
CA ASP A 266 23.40 -0.11 19.09
C ASP A 266 22.59 0.82 18.17
N SER A 267 22.04 0.26 17.09
CA SER A 267 21.23 0.96 16.09
C SER A 267 19.87 1.33 16.64
N ASP A 268 19.20 2.28 15.98
CA ASP A 268 17.82 2.62 16.31
C ASP A 268 16.87 1.45 16.01
N HIS A 269 16.30 0.85 17.06
CA HIS A 269 15.44 -0.32 16.93
C HIS A 269 14.10 -0.01 16.29
N TYR A 270 13.61 1.24 16.39
CA TYR A 270 12.43 1.68 15.63
C TYR A 270 12.69 1.61 14.13
N THR A 271 13.82 2.16 13.67
CA THR A 271 14.26 2.07 12.27
C THR A 271 14.33 0.61 11.81
N GLN A 272 14.89 -0.29 12.62
CA GLN A 272 14.97 -1.72 12.27
C GLN A 272 13.60 -2.38 12.15
N LEU A 273 12.70 -2.11 13.11
CA LEU A 273 11.35 -2.65 13.11
C LEU A 273 10.55 -2.15 11.90
N PHE A 274 10.57 -0.84 11.65
CA PHE A 274 9.85 -0.25 10.52
C PHE A 274 10.37 -0.77 9.18
N ASN A 275 11.69 -0.86 9.00
CA ASN A 275 12.27 -1.45 7.78
C ASN A 275 11.86 -2.91 7.58
N ALA A 276 11.80 -3.71 8.66
CA ALA A 276 11.42 -5.11 8.58
C ALA A 276 9.94 -5.27 8.23
N ILE A 277 9.06 -4.46 8.83
CA ILE A 277 7.64 -4.43 8.49
C ILE A 277 7.45 -3.94 7.05
N ALA A 278 8.15 -2.87 6.63
CA ALA A 278 8.09 -2.29 5.28
C ALA A 278 8.51 -3.27 4.18
N ALA A 279 9.41 -4.21 4.48
CA ALA A 279 9.81 -5.26 3.54
C ALA A 279 8.67 -6.25 3.20
N ASN A 280 7.56 -6.23 3.95
CA ASN A 280 6.37 -7.04 3.73
C ASN A 280 5.12 -6.13 3.66
N PRO A 281 4.60 -5.82 2.46
CA PRO A 281 3.44 -4.95 2.28
C PRO A 281 2.20 -5.37 3.08
N GLU A 282 1.92 -6.67 3.17
CA GLU A 282 0.80 -7.20 3.93
C GLU A 282 0.98 -6.96 5.44
N ALA A 283 2.19 -7.16 5.98
CA ALA A 283 2.50 -6.88 7.37
C ALA A 283 2.36 -5.37 7.66
N SER A 284 2.84 -4.53 6.75
CA SER A 284 2.71 -3.08 6.84
C SER A 284 1.25 -2.66 6.89
N GLY A 285 0.41 -3.16 5.99
CA GLY A 285 -1.02 -2.85 5.98
C GLY A 285 -1.76 -3.29 7.22
N GLU A 286 -1.57 -4.53 7.67
CA GLU A 286 -2.23 -5.05 8.87
C GLU A 286 -1.78 -4.32 10.13
N TRP A 287 -0.47 -4.09 10.28
CA TRP A 287 0.06 -3.35 11.43
C TRP A 287 -0.45 -1.90 11.45
N MET A 288 -0.48 -1.23 10.30
CA MET A 288 -1.04 0.12 10.18
C MET A 288 -2.52 0.13 10.59
N ASP A 289 -3.32 -0.86 10.20
CA ASP A 289 -4.74 -0.90 10.54
C ASP A 289 -4.96 -1.11 12.04
N HIS A 290 -4.17 -1.99 12.67
CA HIS A 290 -4.22 -2.25 14.11
C HIS A 290 -3.79 -1.03 14.94
N ASN A 291 -2.75 -0.31 14.51
CA ASN A 291 -2.07 0.74 15.30
C ASN A 291 -2.34 2.15 14.78
N TYR A 292 -3.38 2.31 13.97
CA TYR A 292 -3.58 3.53 13.19
C TYR A 292 -3.73 4.80 14.05
N GLU A 293 -4.43 4.73 15.18
CA GLU A 293 -4.58 5.87 16.10
C GLU A 293 -3.23 6.32 16.67
N GLY A 294 -2.36 5.37 17.03
CA GLY A 294 -1.00 5.65 17.47
C GLY A 294 -0.16 6.26 16.34
N MET A 295 -0.27 5.72 15.12
CA MET A 295 0.40 6.24 13.93
C MET A 295 0.09 7.72 13.69
N GLN A 296 -1.18 8.15 13.79
CA GLN A 296 -1.56 9.55 13.61
C GLN A 296 -0.75 10.50 14.50
N THR A 297 -0.42 10.08 15.72
CA THR A 297 0.35 10.91 16.66
C THR A 297 1.85 10.93 16.36
N ILE A 298 2.36 9.91 15.67
CA ILE A 298 3.78 9.74 15.33
C ILE A 298 4.18 10.55 14.10
N LEU A 299 3.24 10.83 13.19
CA LEU A 299 3.51 11.56 11.94
C LEU A 299 4.03 12.99 12.16
N TYR A 300 3.78 13.56 13.34
CA TYR A 300 4.03 14.97 13.64
C TYR A 300 5.11 15.13 14.73
N PRO A 301 5.93 16.19 14.65
CA PRO A 301 6.82 16.62 15.72
C PRO A 301 6.04 16.77 17.03
N HIS A 302 6.67 16.37 18.15
CA HIS A 302 6.08 16.33 19.50
C HIS A 302 5.11 15.17 19.78
N GLY A 303 4.98 14.22 18.85
CA GLY A 303 4.42 12.90 19.16
C GLY A 303 5.21 12.20 20.29
N PRO A 304 4.61 11.17 20.93
CA PRO A 304 5.27 10.43 22.03
C PRO A 304 6.56 9.72 21.60
N TRP A 305 6.78 9.57 20.29
CA TRP A 305 7.97 8.98 19.68
C TRP A 305 8.50 9.92 18.58
N ASP A 306 9.60 10.61 18.85
CA ASP A 306 10.19 11.55 17.88
C ASP A 306 10.78 10.80 16.67
N LEU A 307 10.12 10.84 15.51
CA LEU A 307 10.65 10.24 14.28
C LEU A 307 11.87 10.96 13.73
N GLY A 308 12.11 12.21 14.15
CA GLY A 308 13.22 13.02 13.64
C GLY A 308 14.59 12.58 14.17
N GLN A 309 14.63 11.71 15.18
CA GLN A 309 15.86 11.33 15.85
C GLN A 309 15.96 9.80 16.06
N PRO A 310 16.83 9.08 15.32
CA PRO A 310 17.67 9.60 14.24
C PRO A 310 16.87 9.91 12.95
N PRO A 311 17.40 10.69 12.01
CA PRO A 311 16.72 11.01 10.75
C PRO A 311 16.26 9.80 9.93
N SER A 312 16.95 8.66 10.06
CA SER A 312 16.57 7.41 9.38
C SER A 312 15.24 6.84 9.86
N ARG A 313 14.78 7.20 11.06
CA ARG A 313 13.55 6.66 11.66
C ARG A 313 12.31 7.16 10.92
N ALA A 314 12.26 8.46 10.60
CA ALA A 314 11.20 9.04 9.77
C ALA A 314 11.15 8.39 8.38
N GLN A 315 12.31 8.15 7.75
CA GLN A 315 12.36 7.48 6.44
C GLN A 315 11.83 6.04 6.52
N ALA A 316 12.29 5.25 7.49
CA ALA A 316 11.83 3.87 7.67
C ALA A 316 10.31 3.81 7.94
N PHE A 317 9.77 4.80 8.66
CA PHE A 317 8.34 4.91 8.88
C PHE A 317 7.57 5.26 7.60
N ALA A 318 8.09 6.20 6.80
CA ALA A 318 7.53 6.54 5.49
C ALA A 318 7.53 5.31 4.55
N ASP A 319 8.61 4.51 4.56
CA ASP A 319 8.71 3.27 3.77
C ASP A 319 7.68 2.22 4.22
N LEU A 320 7.42 2.12 5.53
CA LEU A 320 6.34 1.29 6.08
C LEU A 320 4.97 1.77 5.58
N MET A 321 4.70 3.07 5.64
CA MET A 321 3.42 3.62 5.15
C MET A 321 3.24 3.37 3.66
N LYS A 322 4.29 3.60 2.86
CA LYS A 322 4.34 3.27 1.43
C LYS A 322 4.05 1.80 1.17
N ALA A 323 4.66 0.90 1.94
CA ALA A 323 4.45 -0.53 1.80
C ALA A 323 2.99 -0.90 2.11
N GLY A 324 2.42 -0.36 3.19
CA GLY A 324 1.05 -0.64 3.62
C GLY A 324 -0.06 0.03 2.79
N THR A 325 0.25 1.04 1.98
CA THR A 325 -0.74 1.69 1.10
C THR A 325 -0.47 1.46 -0.39
N ILE A 326 0.70 1.83 -0.89
CA ILE A 326 1.00 1.82 -2.32
C ILE A 326 1.32 0.40 -2.79
N ASN A 327 2.29 -0.26 -2.13
CA ASN A 327 2.74 -1.59 -2.56
C ASN A 327 1.67 -2.65 -2.29
N LEU A 328 0.97 -2.54 -1.17
CA LEU A 328 -0.09 -3.46 -0.77
C LEU A 328 -1.24 -3.54 -1.79
N LYS A 329 -1.48 -2.48 -2.58
CA LYS A 329 -2.57 -2.48 -3.57
C LYS A 329 -2.50 -3.64 -4.56
N ALA A 330 -1.30 -4.17 -4.82
CA ALA A 330 -1.07 -5.31 -5.71
C ALA A 330 -1.63 -6.65 -5.16
N THR A 331 -1.73 -6.81 -3.83
CA THR A 331 -2.12 -8.07 -3.18
C THR A 331 -3.37 -7.92 -2.31
N ASN A 332 -3.65 -6.73 -1.78
CA ASN A 332 -4.81 -6.41 -0.96
C ASN A 332 -5.28 -4.95 -1.15
N ALA A 333 -5.83 -4.66 -2.34
CA ALA A 333 -6.38 -3.33 -2.67
C ALA A 333 -7.40 -2.77 -1.65
N PRO A 334 -8.37 -3.55 -1.12
CA PRO A 334 -9.34 -3.00 -0.17
C PRO A 334 -8.71 -2.46 1.12
N LEU A 335 -7.68 -3.12 1.65
CA LEU A 335 -6.98 -2.63 2.85
C LEU A 335 -6.12 -1.39 2.53
N ALA A 336 -5.40 -1.42 1.41
CA ALA A 336 -4.61 -0.28 0.93
C ALA A 336 -5.48 0.97 0.73
N GLU A 337 -6.65 0.82 0.12
CA GLU A 337 -7.61 1.90 -0.11
C GLU A 337 -8.22 2.41 1.20
N LYS A 338 -8.59 1.50 2.13
CA LYS A 338 -9.03 1.86 3.48
C LYS A 338 -7.99 2.75 4.18
N LEU A 339 -6.73 2.33 4.20
CA LEU A 339 -5.65 3.05 4.87
C LEU A 339 -5.37 4.40 4.21
N THR A 340 -5.37 4.44 2.88
CA THR A 340 -5.22 5.68 2.10
C THR A 340 -6.35 6.67 2.39
N GLY A 341 -7.60 6.20 2.43
CA GLY A 341 -8.77 7.01 2.80
C GLY A 341 -8.68 7.58 4.22
N ARG A 342 -8.17 6.80 5.17
CA ARG A 342 -7.91 7.31 6.53
C ARG A 342 -6.84 8.40 6.52
N ILE A 343 -5.72 8.18 5.83
CA ILE A 343 -4.60 9.15 5.79
C ILE A 343 -5.06 10.48 5.21
N LEU A 344 -5.82 10.42 4.11
CA LEU A 344 -6.46 11.59 3.49
C LEU A 344 -7.34 12.37 4.48
N MET A 345 -8.19 11.67 5.23
CA MET A 345 -9.06 12.28 6.24
C MET A 345 -8.28 12.89 7.39
N ASP A 346 -7.28 12.20 7.93
CA ASP A 346 -6.58 12.69 9.11
C ASP A 346 -5.61 13.81 8.81
N ASN A 347 -4.93 13.77 7.67
CA ASN A 347 -4.14 14.91 7.20
C ASN A 347 -5.03 16.16 7.07
N TYR A 348 -6.21 16.01 6.46
CA TYR A 348 -7.18 17.10 6.39
C TYR A 348 -7.63 17.58 7.79
N ARG A 349 -7.95 16.68 8.71
CA ARG A 349 -8.34 17.03 10.09
C ARG A 349 -7.23 17.79 10.81
N HIS A 350 -5.99 17.36 10.64
CA HIS A 350 -4.83 17.98 11.26
C HIS A 350 -4.62 19.41 10.75
N MET A 351 -4.61 19.59 9.43
CA MET A 351 -4.46 20.90 8.78
C MET A 351 -5.59 21.88 9.07
N ASN A 352 -6.77 21.39 9.44
CA ASN A 352 -7.94 22.22 9.74
C ASN A 352 -8.30 22.24 11.24
N GLY A 353 -7.46 21.64 12.09
CA GLY A 353 -7.67 21.50 13.53
C GLY A 353 -6.81 22.44 14.35
N ASP A 354 -6.75 22.17 15.67
CA ASP A 354 -5.98 22.96 16.63
C ASP A 354 -4.46 22.86 16.43
N SER A 355 -4.00 21.85 15.69
CA SER A 355 -2.58 21.56 15.42
C SER A 355 -2.15 21.90 13.99
N LYS A 356 -2.92 22.72 13.27
CA LYS A 356 -2.68 23.09 11.86
C LYS A 356 -1.31 23.69 11.54
N ASP A 357 -0.64 24.28 12.54
CA ASP A 357 0.69 24.90 12.39
C ASP A 357 1.83 23.90 12.66
N ILE A 358 1.49 22.64 13.00
CA ILE A 358 2.44 21.54 13.18
C ILE A 358 2.40 20.73 11.90
N HIS A 359 3.56 20.50 11.29
CA HIS A 359 3.64 19.80 10.02
C HIS A 359 4.32 18.44 10.16
N THR A 360 4.12 17.55 9.18
CA THR A 360 4.78 16.25 9.17
C THR A 360 6.30 16.35 8.97
N TYR A 361 7.02 15.25 9.22
CA TYR A 361 8.46 15.15 8.94
C TYR A 361 8.71 15.07 7.42
N ASP A 362 9.83 15.62 6.93
CA ASP A 362 10.14 15.67 5.48
C ASP A 362 9.96 14.33 4.73
N PRO A 363 10.37 13.15 5.25
CA PRO A 363 10.12 11.87 4.56
C PRO A 363 8.63 11.50 4.43
N ILE A 364 7.78 12.01 5.34
CA ILE A 364 6.33 11.82 5.30
C ILE A 364 5.71 12.73 4.23
N ASP A 365 6.19 13.97 4.08
CA ASP A 365 5.80 14.85 2.97
C ASP A 365 6.11 14.21 1.61
N VAL A 366 7.28 13.55 1.51
CA VAL A 366 7.66 12.74 0.33
C VAL A 366 6.70 11.58 0.11
N TYR A 367 6.38 10.82 1.16
CA TYR A 367 5.38 9.76 1.08
C TYR A 367 4.00 10.27 0.62
N TYR A 368 3.55 11.43 1.07
CA TYR A 368 2.29 12.03 0.61
C TYR A 368 2.31 12.33 -0.89
N GLY A 369 3.42 12.86 -1.43
CA GLY A 369 3.61 13.03 -2.86
C GLY A 369 3.58 11.71 -3.64
N GLU A 370 4.22 10.66 -3.10
CA GLU A 370 4.15 9.32 -3.70
C GLU A 370 2.73 8.74 -3.66
N LEU A 371 1.97 8.98 -2.58
CA LEU A 371 0.60 8.53 -2.41
C LEU A 371 -0.35 9.23 -3.40
N ILE A 372 -0.17 10.53 -3.62
CA ILE A 372 -0.87 11.30 -4.66
C ILE A 372 -0.56 10.70 -6.03
N THR A 373 0.72 10.46 -6.31
CA THR A 373 1.16 9.93 -7.60
C THR A 373 0.58 8.54 -7.87
N ALA A 374 0.59 7.65 -6.88
CA ALA A 374 0.04 6.31 -6.97
C ALA A 374 -1.50 6.28 -7.13
N ASN A 375 -2.18 7.36 -6.73
CA ASN A 375 -3.63 7.52 -6.81
C ASN A 375 -4.03 8.72 -7.69
N TRP A 376 -3.20 9.05 -8.70
CA TRP A 376 -3.38 10.24 -9.52
C TRP A 376 -4.77 10.29 -10.19
N ASP A 377 -5.22 9.18 -10.77
CA ASP A 377 -6.52 9.08 -11.42
C ASP A 377 -7.69 9.24 -10.42
N ASP A 378 -7.52 8.78 -9.18
CA ASP A 378 -8.50 8.95 -8.10
C ASP A 378 -8.58 10.40 -7.63
N MET A 379 -7.42 11.07 -7.54
CA MET A 379 -7.35 12.50 -7.23
C MET A 379 -7.98 13.34 -8.34
N VAL A 380 -7.62 13.11 -9.60
CA VAL A 380 -8.22 13.79 -10.75
C VAL A 380 -9.73 13.59 -10.76
N TYR A 381 -10.20 12.36 -10.52
CA TYR A 381 -11.62 12.07 -10.40
C TYR A 381 -12.27 12.86 -9.26
N GLY A 382 -11.67 12.85 -8.06
CA GLY A 382 -12.17 13.56 -6.88
C GLY A 382 -12.28 15.08 -7.05
N ILE A 383 -11.33 15.68 -7.76
CA ILE A 383 -11.25 17.13 -8.00
C ILE A 383 -12.17 17.57 -9.16
N THR A 384 -12.22 16.79 -10.23
CA THR A 384 -12.81 17.24 -11.51
C THR A 384 -14.17 16.61 -11.84
N SER A 385 -14.62 15.61 -11.08
CA SER A 385 -15.92 14.97 -11.28
C SER A 385 -17.06 15.98 -11.09
N PRO A 386 -18.04 16.04 -12.02
CA PRO A 386 -19.29 16.77 -11.82
C PRO A 386 -20.09 16.32 -10.60
N THR A 387 -19.83 15.13 -10.06
CA THR A 387 -20.44 14.61 -8.82
C THR A 387 -19.51 14.62 -7.63
N GLY A 388 -18.35 15.29 -7.73
CA GLY A 388 -17.30 15.32 -6.71
C GLY A 388 -17.79 15.80 -5.33
N ASN A 389 -18.75 16.74 -5.28
CA ASN A 389 -19.41 17.22 -4.06
C ASN A 389 -20.20 16.15 -3.30
N LYS A 390 -20.39 14.96 -3.87
CA LYS A 390 -21.12 13.84 -3.26
C LYS A 390 -20.24 12.62 -2.99
N LEU A 391 -18.94 12.72 -3.27
CA LEU A 391 -17.97 11.70 -2.89
C LEU A 391 -17.72 11.73 -1.38
N TRP A 392 -17.15 10.65 -0.85
CA TRP A 392 -16.85 10.59 0.57
C TRP A 392 -15.84 11.68 0.95
N GLY A 393 -16.09 12.39 2.06
CA GLY A 393 -15.26 13.50 2.51
C GLY A 393 -15.45 14.82 1.74
N ALA A 394 -16.41 14.90 0.81
CA ALA A 394 -16.67 16.14 0.06
C ALA A 394 -17.37 17.24 0.88
N ASP A 395 -17.96 16.90 2.03
CA ASP A 395 -18.59 17.85 2.97
C ASP A 395 -17.57 18.55 3.88
N ALA A 396 -16.30 18.13 3.83
CA ALA A 396 -15.19 18.78 4.51
C ALA A 396 -15.08 20.26 4.10
N THR A 397 -15.15 21.18 5.08
CA THR A 397 -15.15 22.64 4.84
C THR A 397 -13.82 23.30 5.19
N ALA A 398 -13.45 24.38 4.52
CA ALA A 398 -12.19 25.10 4.79
C ALA A 398 -12.07 25.73 6.21
N GLY A 399 -13.06 25.55 7.10
CA GLY A 399 -13.11 26.11 8.46
C GLY A 399 -13.25 25.09 9.58
N GLY A 400 -13.05 23.80 9.31
CA GLY A 400 -13.11 22.72 10.30
C GLY A 400 -13.81 21.45 9.80
N PHE A 401 -13.69 20.37 10.56
CA PHE A 401 -14.30 19.09 10.24
C PHE A 401 -15.81 19.08 10.54
N THR A 402 -16.59 18.44 9.66
CA THR A 402 -18.01 18.16 9.94
C THR A 402 -18.12 17.08 11.03
N GLN A 403 -19.32 16.90 11.60
CA GLN A 403 -19.56 15.76 12.51
C GLN A 403 -19.18 14.42 11.86
N LYS A 404 -19.37 14.29 10.54
CA LYS A 404 -19.02 13.08 9.78
C LYS A 404 -17.51 12.87 9.64
N MET A 405 -16.74 13.96 9.65
CA MET A 405 -15.28 13.94 9.54
C MET A 405 -14.58 14.06 10.90
N SER A 406 -15.32 14.00 12.01
CA SER A 406 -14.74 14.10 13.34
C SER A 406 -14.07 12.79 13.80
N GLN A 407 -14.49 11.65 13.24
CA GLN A 407 -13.98 10.32 13.54
C GLN A 407 -14.08 9.41 12.31
N TRP A 408 -13.24 8.38 12.26
CA TRP A 408 -13.30 7.36 11.22
C TRP A 408 -14.58 6.53 11.33
N ASP A 409 -15.37 6.46 10.25
CA ASP A 409 -16.49 5.55 10.10
C ASP A 409 -16.28 4.66 8.87
N GLN A 410 -15.83 3.42 9.12
CA GLN A 410 -15.58 2.44 8.05
C GLN A 410 -16.84 2.13 7.24
N LYS A 411 -18.01 2.09 7.88
CA LYS A 411 -19.27 1.78 7.18
C LYS A 411 -19.64 2.93 6.26
N ALA A 412 -19.48 4.18 6.71
CA ALA A 412 -19.71 5.35 5.89
C ALA A 412 -18.71 5.46 4.73
N PHE A 413 -17.42 5.17 4.98
CA PHE A 413 -16.40 5.11 3.93
C PHE A 413 -16.76 4.10 2.85
N LEU A 414 -17.02 2.84 3.23
CA LEU A 414 -17.38 1.77 2.30
C LEU A 414 -18.69 2.05 1.56
N ALA A 415 -19.69 2.65 2.23
CA ALA A 415 -20.94 3.05 1.59
C ALA A 415 -20.76 4.21 0.59
N GLY A 416 -19.65 4.93 0.67
CA GLY A 416 -19.27 5.99 -0.25
C GLY A 416 -18.51 5.52 -1.49
N GLN A 417 -18.07 4.25 -1.54
CA GLN A 417 -17.31 3.68 -2.65
C GLN A 417 -18.21 2.91 -3.62
N ASP A 418 -18.01 3.09 -4.92
CA ASP A 418 -18.56 2.20 -5.96
C ASP A 418 -17.69 0.95 -6.13
N PRO A 419 -18.20 -0.26 -5.82
CA PRO A 419 -17.43 -1.50 -5.98
C PRO A 419 -17.05 -1.82 -7.44
N ASN A 420 -17.64 -1.15 -8.43
CA ASN A 420 -17.32 -1.34 -9.85
C ASN A 420 -16.27 -0.36 -10.37
N ARG A 421 -15.90 0.67 -9.60
CA ARG A 421 -14.84 1.60 -9.94
C ARG A 421 -13.55 1.15 -9.24
N PRO A 422 -12.46 0.87 -9.97
CA PRO A 422 -11.18 0.64 -9.32
C PRO A 422 -10.69 1.94 -8.65
N GLY A 423 -10.15 1.85 -7.43
CA GLY A 423 -9.58 2.98 -6.72
C GLY A 423 -10.57 3.75 -5.83
N LEU A 424 -10.12 4.89 -5.32
CA LEU A 424 -10.78 5.67 -4.28
C LEU A 424 -11.76 6.73 -4.81
N GLU A 425 -12.96 6.74 -4.22
CA GLU A 425 -13.99 7.76 -4.42
C GLU A 425 -14.01 8.76 -3.26
N VAL A 426 -13.00 9.64 -3.29
CA VAL A 426 -12.77 10.65 -2.25
C VAL A 426 -12.92 12.06 -2.83
N GLY A 427 -13.57 12.94 -2.07
CA GLY A 427 -13.83 14.33 -2.47
C GLY A 427 -12.59 15.22 -2.48
N ALA A 428 -12.67 16.30 -3.28
CA ALA A 428 -11.59 17.25 -3.49
C ALA A 428 -10.92 17.83 -2.21
N PRO A 429 -11.63 18.15 -1.11
CA PRO A 429 -10.99 18.76 0.06
C PRO A 429 -9.91 17.88 0.69
N LEU A 430 -10.07 16.56 0.68
CA LEU A 430 -9.10 15.65 1.27
C LEU A 430 -7.85 15.51 0.40
N TRP A 431 -8.04 15.43 -0.92
CA TRP A 431 -6.94 15.47 -1.87
C TRP A 431 -6.18 16.79 -1.82
N GLN A 432 -6.89 17.91 -1.71
CA GLN A 432 -6.28 19.23 -1.60
C GLN A 432 -5.42 19.36 -0.34
N ALA A 433 -5.90 18.85 0.81
CA ALA A 433 -5.09 18.84 2.03
C ALA A 433 -3.82 18.01 1.86
N LEU A 434 -3.90 16.84 1.23
CA LEU A 434 -2.71 16.02 0.98
C LEU A 434 -1.71 16.72 0.04
N LEU A 435 -2.19 17.32 -1.06
CA LEU A 435 -1.39 18.12 -2.00
C LEU A 435 -0.70 19.30 -1.31
N ASN A 436 -1.42 20.00 -0.42
CA ASN A 436 -0.88 21.12 0.33
C ASN A 436 0.31 20.69 1.19
N GLU A 437 0.17 19.59 1.94
CA GLU A 437 1.22 19.11 2.84
C GLU A 437 2.40 18.50 2.07
N SER A 438 2.16 17.74 0.99
CA SER A 438 3.23 17.18 0.13
C SER A 438 4.07 18.27 -0.54
N ALA A 439 3.45 19.35 -1.02
CA ALA A 439 4.13 20.46 -1.68
C ALA A 439 5.09 21.23 -0.75
N ARG A 440 5.03 21.04 0.57
CA ARG A 440 6.02 21.64 1.49
C ARG A 440 7.43 21.13 1.21
N ASN A 441 7.57 19.88 0.78
CA ASN A 441 8.84 19.36 0.31
C ASN A 441 9.15 19.88 -1.10
N PRO A 442 10.28 20.60 -1.32
CA PRO A 442 10.57 21.22 -2.61
C PRO A 442 10.81 20.19 -3.73
N THR A 443 11.38 19.03 -3.40
CA THR A 443 11.57 17.98 -4.40
C THR A 443 10.21 17.51 -4.89
N VAL A 444 9.30 17.16 -3.97
CA VAL A 444 7.93 16.70 -4.26
C VAL A 444 7.14 17.73 -5.04
N ALA A 445 7.18 19.00 -4.63
CA ALA A 445 6.54 20.09 -5.36
C ALA A 445 7.06 20.16 -6.81
N GLY A 446 8.37 20.00 -7.04
CA GLY A 446 8.93 19.90 -8.39
C GLY A 446 8.37 18.71 -9.19
N GLN A 447 8.15 17.57 -8.53
CA GLN A 447 7.54 16.37 -9.14
C GLN A 447 6.08 16.59 -9.52
N GLU A 448 5.30 17.13 -8.59
CA GLU A 448 3.90 17.48 -8.82
C GLU A 448 3.77 18.49 -9.95
N SER A 449 4.63 19.52 -9.99
CA SER A 449 4.67 20.49 -11.08
C SER A 449 4.81 19.82 -12.45
N ALA A 450 5.72 18.85 -12.57
CA ALA A 450 5.90 18.08 -13.80
C ALA A 450 4.67 17.21 -14.14
N LEU A 451 4.04 16.57 -13.14
CA LEU A 451 2.81 15.79 -13.33
C LEU A 451 1.63 16.65 -13.80
N PHE A 452 1.43 17.81 -13.18
CA PHE A 452 0.38 18.76 -13.57
C PHE A 452 0.61 19.34 -14.97
N ASP A 453 1.86 19.65 -15.34
CA ASP A 453 2.20 20.07 -16.71
C ASP A 453 1.97 18.95 -17.73
N ALA A 454 2.34 17.71 -17.39
CA ALA A 454 2.10 16.55 -18.24
C ALA A 454 0.59 16.28 -18.43
N TYR A 455 -0.19 16.39 -17.35
CA TYR A 455 -1.65 16.31 -17.40
C TYR A 455 -2.26 17.41 -18.28
N ARG A 456 -1.84 18.66 -18.09
CA ARG A 456 -2.28 19.79 -18.93
C ARG A 456 -1.93 19.59 -20.39
N THR A 457 -0.73 19.08 -20.68
CA THR A 457 -0.27 18.78 -22.04
C THR A 457 -1.08 17.65 -22.66
N LYS A 458 -1.36 16.58 -21.90
CA LYS A 458 -2.25 15.49 -22.32
C LYS A 458 -3.63 16.03 -22.68
N ILE A 459 -4.24 16.82 -21.80
CA ILE A 459 -5.54 17.44 -22.06
C ILE A 459 -5.48 18.35 -23.30
N THR A 460 -4.44 19.18 -23.44
CA THR A 460 -4.24 20.05 -24.61
C THR A 460 -4.08 19.24 -25.90
N ASN A 461 -3.36 18.12 -25.86
CA ASN A 461 -3.20 17.22 -27.00
C ASN A 461 -4.49 16.47 -27.32
N GLU A 462 -5.24 16.00 -26.33
CA GLU A 462 -6.57 15.40 -26.53
C GLU A 462 -7.53 16.41 -27.17
N VAL A 463 -7.48 17.67 -26.73
CA VAL A 463 -8.25 18.79 -27.28
C VAL A 463 -7.80 19.14 -28.72
N GLY A 464 -6.49 19.20 -28.97
CA GLY A 464 -5.90 19.63 -30.25
C GLY A 464 -5.70 18.53 -31.29
N SER A 465 -5.78 17.25 -30.90
CA SER A 465 -5.67 16.09 -31.81
C SER A 465 -6.98 15.72 -32.50
N ALA A 466 -8.06 16.44 -32.19
CA ALA A 466 -9.32 16.34 -32.89
C ALA A 466 -9.21 17.06 -34.25
N GLU A 467 -9.69 16.46 -35.35
CA GLU A 467 -9.67 17.09 -36.69
C GLU A 467 -10.40 18.45 -36.67
N THR A 468 -10.12 19.32 -37.66
CA THR A 468 -10.71 20.67 -37.82
C THR A 468 -12.26 20.72 -37.83
N ASP A 469 -12.92 19.57 -37.89
CA ASP A 469 -14.38 19.39 -37.90
C ASP A 469 -14.96 18.90 -36.54
N THR A 470 -14.15 18.89 -35.48
CA THR A 470 -14.64 18.58 -34.13
C THR A 470 -15.39 19.79 -33.58
N THR A 471 -16.63 19.62 -33.13
CA THR A 471 -17.42 20.72 -32.55
C THR A 471 -16.70 21.33 -31.35
N GLU A 472 -16.54 22.65 -31.35
CA GLU A 472 -15.86 23.51 -30.35
C GLU A 472 -16.12 23.06 -28.89
N HIS A 473 -17.33 22.56 -28.61
CA HIS A 473 -17.82 22.22 -27.28
C HIS A 473 -17.31 20.90 -26.65
N ALA A 474 -16.69 19.99 -27.41
CA ALA A 474 -16.07 18.78 -26.81
C ALA A 474 -14.78 19.10 -26.03
N GLN A 475 -14.18 20.26 -26.31
CA GLN A 475 -12.94 20.73 -25.72
C GLN A 475 -13.18 21.34 -24.33
N ASP A 476 -14.37 21.91 -24.10
CA ASP A 476 -14.67 22.69 -22.91
C ASP A 476 -14.58 21.87 -21.62
N TYR A 477 -15.25 20.71 -21.51
CA TYR A 477 -15.15 19.91 -20.28
C TYR A 477 -13.71 19.53 -19.95
N ARG A 478 -12.90 19.16 -20.94
CA ARG A 478 -11.49 18.84 -20.75
C ARG A 478 -10.70 20.07 -20.27
N MET A 479 -10.95 21.24 -20.86
CA MET A 479 -10.34 22.49 -20.42
C MET A 479 -10.76 22.88 -18.99
N MET A 480 -12.01 22.59 -18.59
CA MET A 480 -12.47 22.75 -17.20
C MET A 480 -11.73 21.81 -16.25
N GLN A 481 -11.56 20.53 -16.61
CA GLN A 481 -10.78 19.58 -15.80
C GLN A 481 -9.34 20.08 -15.62
N SER A 482 -8.71 20.56 -16.70
CA SER A 482 -7.40 21.21 -16.66
C SER A 482 -7.38 22.41 -15.71
N GLY A 483 -8.34 23.34 -15.83
CA GLY A 483 -8.44 24.52 -14.98
C GLY A 483 -8.62 24.20 -13.49
N LEU A 484 -9.47 23.22 -13.16
CA LEU A 484 -9.68 22.77 -11.78
C LEU A 484 -8.43 22.13 -11.17
N MET A 485 -7.73 21.30 -11.96
CA MET A 485 -6.45 20.72 -11.52
C MET A 485 -5.37 21.79 -11.35
N MET A 486 -5.27 22.77 -12.26
CA MET A 486 -4.33 23.88 -12.12
C MET A 486 -4.63 24.74 -10.89
N LYS A 487 -5.91 24.92 -10.55
CA LYS A 487 -6.32 25.62 -9.34
C LYS A 487 -5.91 24.85 -8.08
N ALA A 488 -6.14 23.53 -8.05
CA ALA A 488 -5.72 22.68 -6.94
C ALA A 488 -4.19 22.73 -6.74
N TYR A 489 -3.44 22.63 -7.83
CA TYR A 489 -1.99 22.81 -7.86
C TYR A 489 -1.55 24.19 -7.32
N SER A 490 -2.14 25.27 -7.82
CA SER A 490 -1.79 26.63 -7.38
C SER A 490 -2.04 26.85 -5.89
N GLN A 491 -3.12 26.27 -5.35
CA GLN A 491 -3.43 26.35 -3.91
C GLN A 491 -2.40 25.62 -3.06
N ALA A 492 -1.95 24.44 -3.49
CA ALA A 492 -0.91 23.69 -2.80
C ALA A 492 0.41 24.47 -2.73
N PHE A 493 0.79 25.13 -3.82
CA PHE A 493 2.02 25.91 -3.88
C PHE A 493 1.97 27.18 -3.04
N GLU A 494 0.86 27.91 -3.04
CA GLU A 494 0.71 29.08 -2.16
C GLU A 494 0.66 28.66 -0.68
N TYR A 495 0.05 27.52 -0.36
CA TYR A 495 0.11 26.96 0.99
C TYR A 495 1.54 26.60 1.41
N ALA A 496 2.28 25.86 0.58
CA ALA A 496 3.65 25.47 0.87
C ALA A 496 4.56 26.68 1.09
N LYS A 497 4.48 27.67 0.19
CA LYS A 497 5.20 28.95 0.32
C LYS A 497 4.86 29.71 1.59
N GLY A 498 3.60 29.66 2.04
CA GLY A 498 3.16 30.31 3.27
C GLY A 498 3.54 29.57 4.56
N SER A 499 3.78 28.26 4.50
CA SER A 499 3.97 27.37 5.66
C SER A 499 5.42 26.98 5.95
N ILE A 500 6.37 27.32 5.07
CA ILE A 500 7.79 27.04 5.28
C ILE A 500 8.43 28.24 5.99
N GLU A 501 8.94 28.05 7.21
CA GLU A 501 9.58 29.10 8.04
C GLU A 501 10.93 29.64 7.49
N GLY A 502 11.26 29.40 6.22
CA GLY A 502 12.52 29.73 5.57
C GLY A 502 12.42 30.73 4.42
N ASP A 503 13.54 30.95 3.72
CA ASP A 503 13.59 31.77 2.51
C ASP A 503 12.81 31.07 1.39
N ALA A 504 11.56 31.45 1.19
CA ALA A 504 10.69 30.95 0.13
C ALA A 504 11.37 30.94 -1.25
N ASN A 505 12.37 31.82 -1.48
CA ASN A 505 13.16 31.80 -2.71
C ASN A 505 14.01 30.54 -2.82
N LYS A 506 14.64 30.07 -1.73
CA LYS A 506 15.41 28.81 -1.72
C LYS A 506 14.54 27.59 -1.95
N TRP A 507 13.32 27.58 -1.39
CA TRP A 507 12.35 26.54 -1.69
C TRP A 507 12.01 26.57 -3.18
N ALA A 508 11.66 27.73 -3.74
CA ALA A 508 11.34 27.87 -5.16
C ALA A 508 12.51 27.49 -6.10
N GLU A 509 13.75 27.84 -5.74
CA GLU A 509 14.96 27.41 -6.44
C GLU A 509 15.10 25.88 -6.43
N SER A 510 14.86 25.24 -5.28
CA SER A 510 14.92 23.79 -5.12
C SER A 510 13.81 23.08 -5.91
N VAL A 511 12.59 23.64 -5.95
CA VAL A 511 11.49 23.16 -6.80
C VAL A 511 11.90 23.19 -8.26
N ASN A 512 12.43 24.32 -8.74
CA ASN A 512 12.86 24.46 -10.13
C ASN A 512 13.98 23.46 -10.46
N SER A 513 14.96 23.28 -9.57
CA SER A 513 16.02 22.29 -9.77
C SER A 513 15.51 20.85 -9.84
N ALA A 514 14.54 20.47 -9.01
CA ALA A 514 13.93 19.14 -9.05
C ALA A 514 13.12 18.92 -10.33
N ARG A 515 12.40 19.96 -10.77
CA ARG A 515 11.64 19.97 -12.03
C ARG A 515 12.56 19.84 -13.26
N ASP A 516 13.65 20.61 -13.30
CA ASP A 516 14.62 20.54 -14.39
C ASP A 516 15.22 19.14 -14.51
N ALA A 517 15.59 18.53 -13.38
CA ALA A 517 16.08 17.15 -13.35
C ALA A 517 15.06 16.13 -13.89
N MET A 518 13.75 16.36 -13.68
CA MET A 518 12.71 15.53 -14.26
C MET A 518 12.54 15.73 -15.76
N ILE A 519 12.60 16.97 -16.24
CA ILE A 519 12.52 17.29 -17.66
C ILE A 519 13.69 16.64 -18.40
N ASP A 520 14.89 16.75 -17.86
CA ASP A 520 16.10 16.10 -18.39
C ASP A 520 15.93 14.58 -18.43
N PHE A 521 15.47 13.97 -17.33
CA PHE A 521 15.18 12.54 -17.27
C PHE A 521 14.15 12.10 -18.34
N ALA A 522 13.10 12.87 -18.55
CA ALA A 522 12.06 12.59 -19.55
C ALA A 522 12.61 12.72 -20.99
N ALA A 523 13.41 13.75 -21.27
CA ALA A 523 14.04 13.97 -22.57
C ALA A 523 15.04 12.86 -22.91
N ASP A 524 15.86 12.45 -21.93
CA ASP A 524 16.82 11.36 -22.08
C ASP A 524 16.11 10.01 -22.27
N SER A 525 15.03 9.77 -21.51
CA SER A 525 14.21 8.56 -21.65
C SER A 525 13.52 8.47 -23.02
N ALA A 526 12.97 9.58 -23.52
CA ALA A 526 12.38 9.65 -24.85
C ALA A 526 13.43 9.39 -25.95
N THR A 527 14.63 9.94 -25.78
CA THR A 527 15.77 9.71 -26.68
C THR A 527 16.20 8.24 -26.65
N ALA A 528 16.31 7.63 -25.47
CA ALA A 528 16.65 6.22 -25.29
C ALA A 528 15.59 5.28 -25.90
N LEU A 529 14.30 5.60 -25.76
CA LEU A 529 13.20 4.86 -26.40
C LEU A 529 13.24 4.99 -27.93
N ALA A 530 13.57 6.16 -28.45
CA ALA A 530 13.68 6.40 -29.89
C ALA A 530 14.90 5.73 -30.54
N THR A 531 15.96 5.44 -29.76
CA THR A 531 17.26 5.02 -30.29
C THR A 531 17.75 3.64 -29.85
N GLY A 532 17.27 3.08 -28.73
CA GLY A 532 17.96 1.98 -28.02
C GLY A 532 17.20 0.69 -27.72
N GLY A 533 15.89 0.60 -27.97
CA GLY A 533 15.07 -0.58 -27.60
C GLY A 533 14.98 -0.83 -26.09
N GLU A 534 14.22 -1.86 -25.66
CA GLU A 534 13.85 -2.11 -24.25
C GLU A 534 15.04 -2.22 -23.27
N THR A 535 16.19 -2.69 -23.74
CA THR A 535 17.42 -2.84 -22.94
C THR A 535 18.05 -1.51 -22.53
N ALA A 536 17.93 -0.45 -23.34
CA ALA A 536 18.52 0.85 -23.02
C ALA A 536 17.77 1.58 -21.88
N VAL A 537 16.45 1.38 -21.79
CA VAL A 537 15.60 1.94 -20.73
C VAL A 537 15.91 1.31 -19.37
N ALA A 538 16.18 0.01 -19.33
CA ALA A 538 16.49 -0.73 -18.12
C ALA A 538 17.86 -0.36 -17.50
N ASP A 539 18.84 0.02 -18.33
CA ASP A 539 20.16 0.45 -17.87
C ASP A 539 20.21 1.94 -17.52
N PHE A 540 19.45 2.80 -18.23
CA PHE A 540 19.30 4.22 -17.89
C PHE A 540 18.60 4.42 -16.54
N GLY A 541 17.60 3.58 -16.24
CA GLY A 541 16.81 3.63 -15.02
C GLY A 541 17.54 3.27 -13.72
N LYS A 542 18.84 2.92 -13.71
CA LYS A 542 19.58 2.56 -12.48
C LYS A 542 20.38 3.70 -11.84
N GLY A 543 20.77 4.74 -12.61
CA GLY A 543 21.67 5.80 -12.14
C GLY A 543 20.98 7.04 -11.55
N GLN A 544 19.83 7.43 -12.10
CA GLN A 544 19.00 8.57 -11.62
C GLN A 544 17.74 8.12 -10.85
N ALA A 545 17.57 6.80 -10.71
CA ALA A 545 16.38 6.14 -10.15
C ALA A 545 16.04 6.50 -8.70
N THR A 546 17.08 6.79 -7.91
CA THR A 546 17.00 6.94 -6.46
C THR A 546 16.36 8.26 -6.04
N ALA A 547 16.30 9.25 -6.92
CA ALA A 547 15.72 10.57 -6.62
C ALA A 547 14.19 10.64 -6.78
N PHE A 548 13.58 9.69 -7.50
CA PHE A 548 12.20 9.87 -8.01
C PHE A 548 11.18 8.83 -7.55
N GLY A 549 11.60 7.77 -6.85
CA GLY A 549 10.71 6.65 -6.52
C GLY A 549 10.19 5.91 -7.77
N ASP A 550 9.71 4.68 -7.63
CA ASP A 550 9.28 3.88 -8.78
C ASP A 550 7.87 4.24 -9.28
N ALA A 551 7.02 4.80 -8.41
CA ALA A 551 5.66 5.21 -8.76
C ALA A 551 5.65 6.44 -9.69
N ALA A 552 6.42 7.48 -9.39
CA ALA A 552 6.50 8.67 -10.24
C ALA A 552 7.11 8.37 -11.61
N LYS A 553 8.06 7.44 -11.71
CA LYS A 553 8.59 6.98 -13.01
C LYS A 553 7.50 6.34 -13.86
N GLY A 554 6.68 5.45 -13.31
CA GLY A 554 5.65 4.75 -14.08
C GLY A 554 4.60 5.70 -14.65
N VAL A 555 4.14 6.63 -13.82
CA VAL A 555 3.17 7.66 -14.21
C VAL A 555 3.79 8.62 -15.23
N MET A 556 5.00 9.13 -14.98
CA MET A 556 5.70 10.03 -15.91
C MET A 556 6.05 9.34 -17.24
N LEU A 557 6.54 8.10 -17.24
CA LEU A 557 6.80 7.35 -18.48
C LEU A 557 5.53 7.10 -19.27
N GLY A 558 4.40 6.82 -18.59
CA GLY A 558 3.08 6.75 -19.21
C GLY A 558 2.71 8.07 -19.89
N PHE A 559 2.84 9.19 -19.17
CA PHE A 559 2.55 10.52 -19.72
C PHE A 559 3.49 10.92 -20.85
N VAL A 560 4.80 10.64 -20.75
CA VAL A 560 5.81 10.95 -21.79
C VAL A 560 5.58 10.12 -23.05
N LYS A 561 5.17 8.86 -22.91
CA LYS A 561 4.80 7.99 -24.04
C LYS A 561 3.61 8.56 -24.82
N ASP A 562 2.66 9.19 -24.12
CA ASP A 562 1.46 9.78 -24.72
C ASP A 562 1.66 11.25 -25.17
N ALA A 563 2.64 11.97 -24.61
CA ALA A 563 2.88 13.41 -24.81
C ALA A 563 4.13 13.74 -25.66
N VAL A 564 4.36 12.98 -26.74
CA VAL A 564 5.54 13.18 -27.61
C VAL A 564 5.60 14.62 -28.13
N HIS A 565 6.58 15.38 -27.60
CA HIS A 565 6.95 16.81 -27.78
C HIS A 565 6.54 17.76 -26.66
N VAL A 566 7.39 17.85 -25.63
CA VAL A 566 7.58 19.08 -24.86
C VAL A 566 8.79 19.79 -25.47
N SER A 567 8.62 21.00 -25.99
CA SER A 567 9.76 21.78 -26.51
C SER A 567 10.58 22.34 -25.35
N PRO A 568 11.93 22.27 -25.40
CA PRO A 568 12.82 22.83 -24.38
C PRO A 568 12.62 24.34 -24.12
N GLU A 569 12.00 25.02 -25.08
CA GLU A 569 11.70 26.47 -25.08
C GLU A 569 10.51 26.83 -24.17
N ASP A 570 9.67 25.86 -23.79
CA ASP A 570 8.48 26.06 -22.94
C ASP A 570 8.76 25.86 -21.43
N ALA A 571 9.98 25.44 -21.07
CA ALA A 571 10.36 25.06 -19.71
C ALA A 571 10.61 26.25 -18.75
N PRO A 572 11.23 27.39 -19.14
CA PRO A 572 11.48 28.51 -18.25
C PRO A 572 10.49 29.67 -18.47
N GLY A 573 9.70 30.00 -17.44
CA GLY A 573 8.78 31.16 -17.43
C GLY A 573 7.46 30.95 -16.68
N LEU A 574 7.22 29.76 -16.13
CA LEU A 574 5.93 29.39 -15.54
C LEU A 574 5.64 30.00 -14.16
N ALA A 575 6.66 30.40 -13.39
CA ALA A 575 6.47 31.07 -12.10
C ALA A 575 5.64 32.37 -12.21
N ASP A 576 5.83 33.14 -13.29
CA ASP A 576 5.04 34.34 -13.56
C ASP A 576 3.66 34.03 -14.17
N LYS A 577 3.53 32.88 -14.86
CA LYS A 577 2.26 32.39 -15.41
C LYS A 577 1.31 31.89 -14.31
N TYR A 578 1.87 31.27 -13.27
CA TYR A 578 1.14 30.76 -12.11
C TYR A 578 0.86 31.84 -11.06
N LYS A 579 1.69 32.89 -10.95
CA LYS A 579 1.44 34.07 -10.09
C LYS A 579 0.13 34.80 -10.41
N LYS A 580 -0.40 34.62 -11.63
CA LYS A 580 -1.65 35.25 -12.08
C LYS A 580 -2.92 34.47 -11.71
N ILE A 581 -2.79 33.23 -11.22
CA ILE A 581 -3.90 32.33 -10.90
C ILE A 581 -4.59 32.68 -9.55
N ASN A 582 -4.25 33.79 -8.89
CA ASN A 582 -4.66 34.02 -7.50
C ASN A 582 -6.09 34.59 -7.29
N ASP A 583 -6.64 34.22 -6.13
CA ASP A 583 -7.80 34.70 -5.35
C ASP A 583 -9.14 33.92 -5.41
N ALA A 584 -9.14 32.60 -5.62
CA ALA A 584 -10.34 31.80 -5.33
C ALA A 584 -10.05 30.45 -4.64
N GLN A 585 -10.73 30.18 -3.52
CA GLN A 585 -10.85 28.84 -2.94
C GLN A 585 -11.45 27.87 -3.96
N LEU A 586 -11.17 26.55 -3.86
CA LEU A 586 -11.75 25.55 -4.75
C LEU A 586 -13.26 25.54 -4.53
N ASP A 587 -13.97 26.30 -5.35
CA ASP A 587 -15.42 26.45 -5.25
C ASP A 587 -16.07 25.25 -5.92
N THR A 588 -16.63 24.34 -5.13
CA THR A 588 -17.36 23.17 -5.63
C THR A 588 -18.80 23.51 -6.04
N SER A 589 -19.24 24.77 -5.90
CA SER A 589 -20.58 25.22 -6.31
C SER A 589 -20.85 25.04 -7.80
N TRP A 590 -19.80 25.00 -8.63
CA TRP A 590 -19.90 24.74 -10.06
C TRP A 590 -20.59 23.40 -10.34
N GLN A 591 -20.39 22.38 -9.50
CA GLN A 591 -20.96 21.04 -9.65
C GLN A 591 -22.49 21.10 -9.56
N TYR A 592 -23.04 21.88 -8.63
CA TYR A 592 -24.48 22.05 -8.51
C TYR A 592 -25.10 22.71 -9.74
N ASN A 593 -24.50 23.81 -10.20
CA ASN A 593 -24.97 24.54 -11.38
C ASN A 593 -24.87 23.69 -12.65
N TYR A 594 -23.77 22.95 -12.80
CA TYR A 594 -23.56 22.01 -13.91
C TYR A 594 -24.61 20.89 -13.91
N GLN A 595 -24.81 20.24 -12.76
CA GLN A 595 -25.84 19.21 -12.60
C GLN A 595 -27.24 19.74 -12.92
N HIS A 596 -27.57 20.96 -12.46
CA HIS A 596 -28.86 21.57 -12.74
C HIS A 596 -29.06 21.87 -14.23
N ALA A 597 -28.05 22.47 -14.87
CA ALA A 597 -28.07 22.76 -16.30
C ALA A 597 -28.21 21.46 -17.12
N ALA A 598 -27.45 20.42 -16.77
CA ALA A 598 -27.59 19.11 -17.39
C ALA A 598 -28.99 18.54 -17.16
N ASN A 599 -29.46 18.41 -15.92
CA ASN A 599 -30.76 17.80 -15.63
C ASN A 599 -31.96 18.45 -16.32
N SER A 600 -31.84 19.72 -16.72
CA SER A 600 -32.86 20.42 -17.51
C SER A 600 -33.17 19.77 -18.87
N GLN A 601 -32.31 18.87 -19.39
CA GLN A 601 -32.58 18.08 -20.59
C GLN A 601 -33.44 16.83 -20.36
N LEU A 602 -33.62 16.43 -19.09
CA LEU A 602 -34.42 15.28 -18.66
C LEU A 602 -35.78 15.77 -18.15
N THR A 603 -36.68 16.14 -19.06
CA THR A 603 -38.04 16.63 -18.73
C THR A 603 -39.10 15.52 -18.83
N ASN A 604 -40.32 15.74 -18.29
CA ASN A 604 -41.42 14.76 -18.23
C ASN A 604 -41.62 14.01 -19.56
N GLY A 605 -41.12 12.78 -19.63
CA GLY A 605 -41.06 11.97 -20.87
C GLY A 605 -39.67 11.41 -21.23
N GLY A 606 -38.61 11.85 -20.53
CA GLY A 606 -37.24 11.35 -20.69
C GLY A 606 -36.36 12.19 -21.62
N PHE A 607 -35.20 11.62 -22.00
CA PHE A 607 -34.22 12.26 -22.89
C PHE A 607 -34.81 12.62 -24.27
N SER A 608 -34.47 13.81 -24.76
CA SER A 608 -34.88 14.30 -26.09
C SER A 608 -33.68 14.73 -26.92
N SER A 609 -33.42 14.01 -28.01
CA SER A 609 -32.39 14.37 -29.01
C SER A 609 -32.68 15.66 -29.79
N LYS A 610 -33.83 16.30 -29.53
CA LYS A 610 -34.14 17.64 -30.06
C LYS A 610 -33.57 18.77 -29.20
N VAL A 611 -33.17 18.46 -27.95
CA VAL A 611 -32.67 19.42 -26.96
C VAL A 611 -31.14 19.30 -26.81
N THR A 612 -30.62 18.09 -26.90
CA THR A 612 -29.18 17.79 -26.84
C THR A 612 -28.69 17.44 -28.24
N ALA A 613 -27.83 18.29 -28.81
CA ALA A 613 -27.23 18.04 -30.12
C ALA A 613 -26.13 16.96 -30.00
N PRO A 614 -26.16 15.89 -30.81
CA PRO A 614 -25.10 14.90 -30.83
C PRO A 614 -23.74 15.53 -31.16
N VAL A 615 -22.70 15.05 -30.51
CA VAL A 615 -21.31 15.49 -30.71
C VAL A 615 -20.52 14.33 -31.29
N THR A 616 -19.87 14.53 -32.43
CA THR A 616 -18.99 13.52 -33.03
C THR A 616 -17.55 13.94 -32.82
N ILE A 617 -16.76 13.06 -32.21
CA ILE A 617 -15.33 13.24 -32.04
C ILE A 617 -14.61 12.43 -33.12
N HIS A 618 -13.69 13.08 -33.83
CA HIS A 618 -12.83 12.49 -34.85
C HIS A 618 -11.43 12.28 -34.27
N PRO A 619 -11.15 11.13 -33.63
CA PRO A 619 -9.82 10.87 -33.08
C PRO A 619 -8.80 10.72 -34.20
N ARG A 620 -7.61 11.32 -34.02
CA ARG A 620 -6.48 11.29 -34.99
C ARG A 620 -6.16 9.91 -35.54
N ASN A 621 -6.33 8.87 -34.71
CA ASN A 621 -6.15 7.46 -35.05
C ASN A 621 -7.36 6.65 -34.57
N GLY A 622 -8.47 6.71 -35.28
CA GLY A 622 -9.65 5.90 -34.93
C GLY A 622 -10.86 6.16 -35.81
N GLN A 623 -11.95 5.43 -35.53
CA GLN A 623 -13.24 5.72 -36.15
C GLN A 623 -13.90 6.89 -35.41
N PRO A 624 -14.68 7.73 -36.12
CA PRO A 624 -15.49 8.76 -35.48
C PRO A 624 -16.41 8.15 -34.41
N ILE A 625 -16.49 8.78 -33.25
CA ILE A 625 -17.37 8.36 -32.15
C ILE A 625 -18.43 9.43 -31.96
N THR A 626 -19.71 9.07 -32.13
CA THR A 626 -20.84 9.97 -31.91
C THR A 626 -21.43 9.76 -30.53
N TYR A 627 -21.42 10.83 -29.75
CA TYR A 627 -22.04 10.95 -28.45
C TYR A 627 -23.40 11.62 -28.59
N THR A 628 -24.40 11.09 -27.90
CA THR A 628 -25.79 11.55 -28.06
C THR A 628 -26.33 12.19 -26.79
N GLY A 629 -25.70 11.96 -25.64
CA GLY A 629 -26.26 12.34 -24.36
C GLY A 629 -27.43 11.48 -23.88
N ASP A 630 -27.76 10.37 -24.56
CA ASP A 630 -28.82 9.46 -24.09
C ASP A 630 -28.36 8.74 -22.80
N PRO A 631 -29.05 8.94 -21.65
CA PRO A 631 -28.75 8.25 -20.39
C PRO A 631 -28.69 6.73 -20.50
N LYS A 632 -29.41 6.12 -21.44
CA LYS A 632 -29.42 4.66 -21.63
C LYS A 632 -28.05 4.11 -22.03
N ASN A 633 -27.19 4.93 -22.60
CA ASN A 633 -25.81 4.53 -22.90
C ASN A 633 -24.98 4.32 -21.62
N TYR A 634 -25.42 4.85 -20.49
CA TYR A 634 -24.71 4.83 -19.21
C TYR A 634 -25.38 3.93 -18.16
N ILE A 635 -26.66 3.63 -18.32
CA ILE A 635 -27.42 2.69 -17.47
C ILE A 635 -27.22 1.27 -18.02
N LYS A 636 -26.27 0.50 -17.47
CA LYS A 636 -25.95 -0.86 -17.94
C LYS A 636 -26.81 -1.93 -17.26
N ALA A 637 -27.26 -1.68 -16.04
CA ALA A 637 -28.14 -2.55 -15.27
C ALA A 637 -29.18 -1.73 -14.47
N PRO A 638 -30.24 -2.35 -13.92
CA PRO A 638 -31.23 -1.65 -13.09
C PRO A 638 -30.61 -0.89 -11.92
N GLU A 639 -29.50 -1.37 -11.35
CA GLU A 639 -28.79 -0.74 -10.23
C GLU A 639 -28.00 0.51 -10.63
N ASP A 640 -27.79 0.74 -11.93
CA ASP A 640 -27.14 1.95 -12.48
C ASP A 640 -28.17 3.03 -12.85
N ASN A 641 -29.46 2.70 -12.78
CA ASN A 641 -30.51 3.58 -13.25
C ASN A 641 -30.65 4.78 -12.30
N PHE A 642 -30.20 5.94 -12.75
CA PHE A 642 -30.28 7.21 -12.03
C PHE A 642 -31.50 8.06 -12.41
N LEU A 643 -32.48 7.49 -13.14
CA LEU A 643 -33.70 8.17 -13.56
C LEU A 643 -34.92 7.76 -12.73
N ASN A 644 -35.77 8.72 -12.40
CA ASN A 644 -37.11 8.49 -11.86
C ASN A 644 -38.03 7.85 -12.94
N PRO A 645 -39.17 7.25 -12.54
CA PRO A 645 -40.14 6.69 -13.48
C PRO A 645 -40.70 7.68 -14.52
N ASP A 646 -40.69 8.99 -14.22
CA ASP A 646 -41.13 10.05 -15.11
C ASP A 646 -40.04 10.51 -16.13
N GLY A 647 -38.85 9.92 -16.06
CA GLY A 647 -37.71 10.21 -16.93
C GLY A 647 -36.82 11.36 -16.46
N THR A 648 -37.12 11.99 -15.32
CA THR A 648 -36.26 13.01 -14.70
C THR A 648 -35.08 12.36 -13.96
N ALA A 649 -33.99 13.09 -13.74
CA ALA A 649 -32.90 12.60 -12.90
C ALA A 649 -33.36 12.44 -11.45
N MET A 650 -32.91 11.37 -10.78
CA MET A 650 -33.04 11.27 -9.33
C MET A 650 -32.31 12.42 -8.64
N ASP A 651 -32.75 12.76 -7.44
CA ASP A 651 -31.95 13.59 -6.55
C ASP A 651 -30.63 12.86 -6.25
N ILE A 652 -29.50 13.52 -6.49
CA ILE A 652 -28.18 12.91 -6.32
C ILE A 652 -27.93 12.46 -4.87
N ASP A 653 -28.57 13.09 -3.89
CA ASP A 653 -28.50 12.69 -2.48
C ASP A 653 -29.26 11.39 -2.19
N LYS A 654 -30.09 10.93 -3.13
CA LYS A 654 -30.84 9.67 -3.06
C LYS A 654 -30.26 8.58 -3.96
N MET A 655 -29.26 8.92 -4.79
CA MET A 655 -28.58 7.95 -5.64
C MET A 655 -27.68 7.04 -4.79
N SER A 656 -27.68 5.74 -5.10
CA SER A 656 -26.63 4.82 -4.69
C SER A 656 -25.28 5.21 -5.33
N THR A 657 -24.17 4.65 -4.84
CA THR A 657 -22.84 4.88 -5.43
C THR A 657 -22.82 4.50 -6.92
N ARG A 658 -23.33 3.33 -7.28
CA ARG A 658 -23.45 2.89 -8.69
C ARG A 658 -24.29 3.83 -9.55
N GLN A 659 -25.44 4.28 -9.06
CA GLN A 659 -26.29 5.25 -9.77
C GLN A 659 -25.54 6.56 -9.99
N ARG A 660 -24.81 7.03 -8.97
CA ARG A 660 -24.00 8.24 -9.05
C ARG A 660 -22.84 8.10 -10.03
N THR A 661 -22.16 6.95 -10.11
CA THR A 661 -21.13 6.69 -11.11
C THR A 661 -21.69 6.73 -12.52
N ALA A 662 -22.82 6.06 -12.76
CA ALA A 662 -23.49 6.08 -14.06
C ALA A 662 -23.94 7.49 -14.45
N TYR A 663 -24.50 8.24 -13.49
CA TYR A 663 -24.89 9.64 -13.66
C TYR A 663 -23.67 10.53 -13.95
N ASN A 664 -22.56 10.36 -13.24
CA ASN A 664 -21.31 11.07 -13.49
C ASN A 664 -20.79 10.80 -14.90
N ASN A 665 -20.80 9.54 -15.34
CA ASN A 665 -20.38 9.18 -16.70
C ASN A 665 -21.27 9.82 -17.77
N TRP A 666 -22.57 9.93 -17.51
CA TRP A 666 -23.50 10.67 -18.37
C TRP A 666 -23.21 12.17 -18.38
N LEU A 667 -22.93 12.78 -17.22
CA LEU A 667 -22.56 14.20 -17.12
C LEU A 667 -21.28 14.55 -17.89
N MET A 668 -20.39 13.57 -18.08
CA MET A 668 -19.15 13.70 -18.87
C MET A 668 -19.35 13.37 -20.37
N ASP A 669 -20.56 13.02 -20.82
CA ASP A 669 -20.86 12.83 -22.25
C ASP A 669 -20.62 14.16 -23.01
N PRO A 670 -19.80 14.18 -24.07
CA PRO A 670 -19.54 15.40 -24.85
C PRO A 670 -20.79 16.15 -25.35
N ALA A 671 -21.88 15.44 -25.67
CA ALA A 671 -23.13 16.07 -26.06
C ALA A 671 -23.84 16.75 -24.87
N ILE A 672 -23.68 16.20 -23.66
CA ILE A 672 -24.19 16.80 -22.42
C ILE A 672 -23.36 18.01 -22.02
N VAL A 673 -22.02 17.91 -22.12
CA VAL A 673 -21.11 19.05 -21.94
C VAL A 673 -21.51 20.21 -22.86
N ASN A 674 -21.68 19.92 -24.15
CA ASN A 674 -22.14 20.89 -25.15
C ASN A 674 -23.49 21.51 -24.79
N HIS A 675 -24.43 20.70 -24.29
CA HIS A 675 -25.71 21.21 -23.84
C HIS A 675 -25.57 22.20 -22.68
N VAL A 676 -24.75 21.86 -21.68
CA VAL A 676 -24.53 22.71 -20.50
C VAL A 676 -23.87 24.03 -20.89
N ASP A 677 -22.82 23.99 -21.72
CA ASP A 677 -22.11 25.17 -22.21
C ASP A 677 -23.03 26.11 -23.00
N SER A 678 -23.82 25.57 -23.93
CA SER A 678 -24.78 26.34 -24.75
C SER A 678 -25.83 27.13 -23.95
N ARG A 679 -25.99 26.83 -22.66
CA ARG A 679 -26.91 27.53 -21.74
C ARG A 679 -26.24 28.63 -20.92
N GLY A 680 -25.04 29.05 -21.28
CA GLY A 680 -24.34 30.11 -20.58
C GLY A 680 -23.59 29.62 -19.34
N PHE A 681 -23.32 28.31 -19.24
CA PHE A 681 -22.24 27.82 -18.38
C PHE A 681 -20.90 28.10 -19.07
N THR A 682 -20.69 29.33 -19.54
CA THR A 682 -19.49 29.67 -20.29
C THR A 682 -18.32 29.76 -19.31
N GLN A 683 -17.23 29.09 -19.65
CA GLN A 683 -15.98 29.12 -18.90
C GLN A 683 -15.45 30.54 -18.67
N GLN A 684 -15.84 31.48 -19.51
CA GLN A 684 -15.51 32.89 -19.37
C GLN A 684 -16.01 33.49 -18.04
N GLU A 685 -17.15 33.10 -17.48
CA GLU A 685 -17.64 33.73 -16.24
C GLU A 685 -17.06 33.12 -14.95
N GLN A 686 -16.56 31.88 -14.97
CA GLN A 686 -15.97 31.22 -13.79
C GLN A 686 -14.43 31.12 -13.82
N PHE A 687 -13.81 31.19 -15.01
CA PHE A 687 -12.38 30.93 -15.21
C PHE A 687 -11.65 32.03 -16.01
N GLN A 688 -12.27 33.19 -16.28
CA GLN A 688 -11.63 34.35 -16.94
C GLN A 688 -10.30 34.79 -16.32
N HIS A 689 -10.05 34.41 -15.06
CA HIS A 689 -8.81 34.72 -14.35
C HIS A 689 -7.68 33.67 -14.50
N LEU A 690 -7.89 32.57 -15.25
CA LEU A 690 -6.88 31.52 -15.46
C LEU A 690 -6.16 31.59 -16.81
N SER A 691 -6.65 32.41 -17.75
CA SER A 691 -6.12 32.51 -19.12
C SER A 691 -5.39 33.83 -19.44
N GLU A 692 -5.37 34.79 -18.52
CA GLU A 692 -4.60 36.06 -18.63
C GLU A 692 -3.39 36.05 -17.69
#